data_AF-A0A0S8JAV4-F1
#
_entry.id   AF-A0A0S8JAV4-F1
#
_cell.length_a   1.000
_cell.length_b   1.000
_cell.length_c   1.000
_cell.angle_alpha   90.00
_cell.angle_beta   90.00
_cell.angle_gamma   90.00
#
_symmetry.space_group_name_H-M   'P 1'
#
loop_
_entity.id
_entity.type
_entity.pdbx_description
1 polymer ?
#
loop_
_entity_poly.entity_id
_entity_poly.type
_entity_poly.pdbx_seq_one_letter_code
_entity_poly.pdbx_strand_id
1 'polypeptide(L)'
;MKTKIIVLLSLIILLSGCQQSEQQIPPTDTTEALEGLATTEVPEVIATTDVPTTVPTQEFQAYFEESPCPFEVPENHIEGETVRCGYVTVLEDHNTPDGPTIKLAVAIFKAKNTIPESDPLIFLSGGPGEKTIASIPPLAEHLATFNAERDLVFFDQRGVGSSEPALECPEFVDSLFEILDEPDPSDAERTVFDAVMACKDRLVSEGHHLAAYTTTQNAADVESIREALGYEQINLFGGSYGSLLAQAVMRDFPNHIRSVIIDSTVPMNKSLLIDIPTTAVNATLHLMDSCAEDEACNTTYPDLQNVLFDIVEAHNEEPKPVSLVNPLDGTSYQALMTGDMIFSNLVFFLYQTPIIPTLPKAIHDVANGNYDLMVQLSSRKLAVYDALSRGMSFSVLCTDDLLERTPEDYLNIRAAMPPPLAGRTDPEDVLEYGYFAICQNWPVEKADPSVRNPVVSDIPTLILGGEYDPVTPPEYGRMVAEHLSNSYFFEFPSIGHSVAVSNECARQMTTEFLDNPTTEPDSTCRETLAIEFVLPIDFENISLIPITITEFGIQAVVPESWTRVAPEYYVSPDTTIELVIKEDTDSDREQFLERWGASDVISEITRNNLTWTLYEANITDYNIAGYIATAPSDDGYFLVLIVTTSAQQELLFDSVFTPIVEAFRYDESIKDTADVEEIPPATAVKLIPFEDEVFKIRGLLPEGWTQVQAGIHARGSSASDQTMLIQKSYEGMTMEALLDALLPGLQLDELPASSGERETASFSWTLYQTSISAPGVGTYVIDLGLSEFK
;
A
#
# COMPACT_ATOMS: atom_id res chain seq x y z
N MET A 1 -10.44 -20.17 15.51
CA MET A 1 -10.06 -19.93 14.10
C MET A 1 -11.29 -19.41 13.37
N LYS A 2 -11.37 -18.09 13.19
CA LYS A 2 -12.23 -17.43 12.21
C LYS A 2 -11.28 -16.51 11.45
N THR A 3 -11.22 -16.67 10.13
CA THR A 3 -10.38 -15.85 9.26
C THR A 3 -10.85 -14.40 9.34
N LYS A 4 -9.93 -13.48 9.59
CA LYS A 4 -10.19 -12.03 9.52
C LYS A 4 -9.85 -11.57 8.10
N ILE A 5 -10.75 -10.81 7.48
CA ILE A 5 -10.55 -10.22 6.15
C ILE A 5 -9.91 -8.84 6.34
N ILE A 6 -8.90 -8.54 5.53
CA ILE A 6 -8.35 -7.20 5.30
C ILE A 6 -9.04 -6.67 4.04
N VAL A 7 -9.47 -5.40 4.01
CA VAL A 7 -9.48 -4.47 2.85
C VAL A 7 -10.38 -3.25 3.10
N LEU A 8 -9.99 -2.15 2.46
CA LEU A 8 -10.58 -0.81 2.23
C LEU A 8 -12.05 -0.52 2.59
N LEU A 9 -12.31 0.78 2.74
CA LEU A 9 -13.63 1.41 2.70
C LEU A 9 -14.23 1.34 1.27
N SER A 10 -14.53 0.12 0.82
CA SER A 10 -15.04 -0.19 -0.52
C SER A 10 -15.94 -1.43 -0.58
N LEU A 11 -16.29 -2.05 0.57
CA LEU A 11 -17.20 -3.21 0.56
C LEU A 11 -18.03 -3.38 1.85
N ILE A 12 -19.12 -2.60 1.99
CA ILE A 12 -20.24 -2.90 2.93
C ILE A 12 -21.51 -3.32 2.16
N ILE A 13 -21.41 -4.35 1.32
CA ILE A 13 -22.49 -5.35 1.12
C ILE A 13 -21.80 -6.68 0.75
N LEU A 14 -21.83 -7.69 1.64
CA LEU A 14 -22.01 -9.13 1.35
C LEU A 14 -21.53 -10.03 2.52
N LEU A 15 -22.36 -10.23 3.55
CA LEU A 15 -22.19 -11.35 4.50
C LEU A 15 -23.53 -11.87 5.02
N SER A 16 -23.83 -13.13 4.68
CA SER A 16 -24.84 -14.01 5.29
C SER A 16 -24.48 -15.47 4.92
N GLY A 17 -24.61 -16.51 5.75
CA GLY A 17 -24.84 -16.60 7.20
C GLY A 17 -24.97 -18.07 7.65
N CYS A 18 -24.75 -18.33 8.96
CA CYS A 18 -25.17 -19.55 9.72
C CYS A 18 -24.43 -20.91 9.51
N GLN A 19 -24.29 -21.83 10.50
CA GLN A 19 -24.47 -21.78 11.98
C GLN A 19 -23.93 -23.08 12.67
N GLN A 20 -23.37 -22.93 13.89
CA GLN A 20 -23.16 -23.89 15.02
C GLN A 20 -22.87 -25.41 14.81
N SER A 21 -21.88 -25.91 15.58
CA SER A 21 -22.19 -26.86 16.68
C SER A 21 -21.15 -26.81 17.81
N GLU A 22 -21.62 -26.82 19.06
CA GLU A 22 -20.78 -26.83 20.28
C GLU A 22 -20.20 -28.23 20.58
N GLN A 23 -19.04 -28.29 21.25
CA GLN A 23 -18.82 -29.26 22.33
C GLN A 23 -17.77 -28.78 23.34
N GLN A 24 -17.85 -29.30 24.58
CA GLN A 24 -17.36 -28.67 25.80
C GLN A 24 -16.70 -29.73 26.74
N ILE A 25 -16.12 -29.27 27.86
CA ILE A 25 -15.69 -30.00 29.08
C ILE A 25 -14.38 -30.87 29.02
N PRO A 26 -13.57 -30.95 30.12
CA PRO A 26 -12.23 -30.34 30.10
C PRO A 26 -11.10 -31.16 30.83
N PRO A 27 -10.31 -30.64 31.81
CA PRO A 27 -8.87 -30.93 31.91
C PRO A 27 -8.52 -32.17 32.76
N THR A 28 -7.23 -32.53 32.81
CA THR A 28 -6.66 -33.25 33.97
C THR A 28 -5.24 -32.76 34.26
N ASP A 29 -4.81 -32.93 35.51
CA ASP A 29 -3.80 -32.12 36.17
C ASP A 29 -2.60 -32.95 36.69
N THR A 30 -1.43 -32.32 36.80
CA THR A 30 -0.32 -32.56 37.76
C THR A 30 0.41 -33.92 37.95
N THR A 31 1.75 -33.80 37.91
CA THR A 31 2.78 -34.30 38.86
C THR A 31 3.11 -35.80 39.07
N GLU A 32 4.41 -36.13 38.98
CA GLU A 32 5.38 -36.42 40.08
C GLU A 32 6.74 -36.83 39.43
N ALA A 33 7.95 -36.33 39.70
CA ALA A 33 8.68 -35.82 40.88
C ALA A 33 9.56 -36.86 41.63
N LEU A 34 10.77 -36.40 42.04
CA LEU A 34 11.81 -37.02 42.92
C LEU A 34 12.61 -38.21 42.32
N GLU A 35 13.89 -38.50 42.64
CA GLU A 35 14.98 -37.81 43.38
C GLU A 35 16.38 -38.37 42.98
N GLY A 36 17.52 -37.81 43.44
CA GLY A 36 18.85 -38.46 43.27
C GLY A 36 20.13 -37.63 43.53
N LEU A 37 20.36 -37.18 44.77
CA LEU A 37 21.43 -36.23 45.15
C LEU A 37 22.90 -36.75 45.23
N ALA A 38 23.83 -35.87 44.81
CA ALA A 38 25.18 -35.58 45.39
C ALA A 38 26.28 -36.68 45.37
N THR A 39 27.59 -36.43 45.48
CA THR A 39 28.39 -35.33 46.11
C THR A 39 29.72 -35.00 45.39
N THR A 40 30.36 -33.90 45.82
CA THR A 40 31.63 -33.26 45.41
C THR A 40 32.95 -34.03 45.64
N GLU A 41 33.98 -33.79 44.80
CA GLU A 41 35.28 -33.16 45.19
C GLU A 41 36.24 -32.93 44.00
N VAL A 42 37.18 -31.97 44.14
CA VAL A 42 38.18 -31.47 43.16
C VAL A 42 39.52 -31.31 43.90
N PRO A 43 40.68 -31.83 43.42
CA PRO A 43 41.57 -31.16 42.44
C PRO A 43 42.23 -32.16 41.44
N GLU A 44 43.09 -31.83 40.47
CA GLU A 44 44.22 -30.88 40.42
C GLU A 44 44.66 -30.58 38.97
N VAL A 45 45.42 -29.50 38.76
CA VAL A 45 45.86 -29.02 37.44
C VAL A 45 47.11 -29.77 36.93
N ILE A 46 47.05 -30.32 35.71
CA ILE A 46 48.23 -30.64 34.88
C ILE A 46 47.98 -30.09 33.47
N ALA A 47 48.96 -29.35 32.94
CA ALA A 47 48.86 -28.71 31.64
C ALA A 47 49.68 -29.45 30.56
N THR A 48 49.27 -29.29 29.29
CA THR A 48 49.98 -29.64 28.03
C THR A 48 50.26 -31.13 27.79
N THR A 49 50.11 -31.69 26.58
CA THR A 49 49.62 -31.18 25.28
C THR A 49 49.33 -32.40 24.41
N ASP A 50 48.12 -32.51 23.88
CA ASP A 50 47.84 -33.23 22.63
C ASP A 50 46.81 -32.40 21.87
N VAL A 51 47.11 -32.07 20.62
CA VAL A 51 46.20 -31.29 19.75
C VAL A 51 45.11 -32.26 19.28
N PRO A 52 43.83 -32.04 19.63
CA PRO A 52 42.75 -32.83 19.04
C PRO A 52 42.67 -32.48 17.55
N THR A 53 42.70 -33.50 16.71
CA THR A 53 42.35 -33.36 15.30
C THR A 53 40.98 -32.71 15.21
N THR A 54 40.89 -31.52 14.63
CA THR A 54 39.61 -30.87 14.35
C THR A 54 38.80 -31.77 13.45
N VAL A 55 37.72 -32.34 13.99
CA VAL A 55 36.61 -32.83 13.18
C VAL A 55 36.15 -31.60 12.36
N PRO A 56 36.02 -31.70 11.03
CA PRO A 56 35.44 -30.61 10.27
C PRO A 56 34.00 -30.45 10.73
N THR A 57 33.71 -29.37 11.45
CA THR A 57 32.35 -28.89 11.64
C THR A 57 31.77 -28.66 10.25
N GLN A 58 30.65 -29.31 9.95
CA GLN A 58 29.94 -29.06 8.71
C GLN A 58 29.26 -27.71 8.89
N GLU A 59 29.78 -26.67 8.22
CA GLU A 59 29.18 -25.34 8.24
C GLU A 59 27.69 -25.45 7.88
N PHE A 60 26.84 -24.77 8.66
CA PHE A 60 25.42 -24.71 8.38
C PHE A 60 25.20 -24.07 7.01
N GLN A 61 24.35 -24.67 6.19
CA GLN A 61 23.95 -24.15 4.89
C GLN A 61 22.46 -23.85 4.93
N ALA A 62 22.09 -22.61 4.60
CA ALA A 62 20.69 -22.21 4.50
C ALA A 62 19.95 -23.03 3.44
N TYR A 63 18.68 -23.34 3.70
CA TYR A 63 17.84 -24.14 2.80
C TYR A 63 16.40 -23.66 2.81
N PHE A 64 15.72 -23.83 1.68
CA PHE A 64 14.30 -23.52 1.50
C PHE A 64 13.45 -24.79 1.62
N GLU A 65 12.39 -24.72 2.42
CA GLU A 65 11.36 -25.75 2.57
C GLU A 65 10.00 -25.17 2.15
N GLU A 66 9.35 -25.76 1.15
CA GLU A 66 8.02 -25.31 0.70
C GLU A 66 6.96 -25.51 1.77
N SER A 67 6.04 -24.54 1.88
CA SER A 67 4.83 -24.63 2.68
C SER A 67 3.67 -23.96 1.94
N PRO A 68 2.40 -24.24 2.33
CA PRO A 68 1.28 -23.48 1.81
C PRO A 68 1.45 -21.98 2.06
N CYS A 69 0.91 -21.16 1.16
CA CYS A 69 0.89 -19.71 1.31
C CYS A 69 -0.01 -19.30 2.50
N PRO A 70 0.46 -18.44 3.43
CA PRO A 70 -0.31 -18.02 4.60
C PRO A 70 -1.31 -16.88 4.30
N PHE A 71 -1.43 -16.47 3.04
CA PHE A 71 -2.31 -15.42 2.54
C PHE A 71 -3.19 -15.96 1.40
N GLU A 72 -4.26 -15.25 1.09
CA GLU A 72 -5.09 -15.55 -0.09
C GLU A 72 -4.32 -15.19 -1.37
N VAL A 73 -4.01 -16.22 -2.17
CA VAL A 73 -3.29 -16.06 -3.43
C VAL A 73 -4.20 -15.31 -4.42
N PRO A 74 -3.75 -14.19 -5.03
CA PRO A 74 -4.60 -13.41 -5.95
C PRO A 74 -5.14 -14.26 -7.11
N GLU A 75 -6.33 -13.93 -7.63
CA GLU A 75 -7.05 -14.77 -8.61
C GLU A 75 -6.27 -15.07 -9.91
N ASN A 76 -5.36 -14.17 -10.29
CA ASN A 76 -4.48 -14.33 -11.46
C ASN A 76 -3.25 -15.22 -11.18
N HIS A 77 -3.17 -15.86 -10.02
CA HIS A 77 -2.05 -16.68 -9.57
C HIS A 77 -2.49 -18.07 -9.08
N ILE A 78 -1.65 -19.06 -9.34
CA ILE A 78 -1.84 -20.46 -8.95
C ILE A 78 -0.74 -20.86 -7.96
N GLU A 79 -1.13 -21.29 -6.77
CA GLU A 79 -0.22 -21.79 -5.74
C GLU A 79 0.52 -23.05 -6.21
N GLY A 80 1.84 -23.08 -6.00
CA GLY A 80 2.72 -24.15 -6.47
C GLY A 80 3.18 -24.00 -7.93
N GLU A 81 2.51 -23.17 -8.73
CA GLU A 81 2.85 -22.93 -10.13
C GLU A 81 3.42 -21.51 -10.35
N THR A 82 2.59 -20.48 -10.20
CA THR A 82 3.01 -19.07 -10.39
C THR A 82 3.38 -18.38 -9.08
N VAL A 83 2.97 -18.91 -7.92
CA VAL A 83 3.39 -18.44 -6.60
C VAL A 83 3.82 -19.63 -5.76
N ARG A 84 5.01 -19.56 -5.16
CA ARG A 84 5.54 -20.59 -4.24
C ARG A 84 5.86 -19.97 -2.89
N CYS A 85 5.32 -20.52 -1.82
CA CYS A 85 5.59 -20.09 -0.45
C CYS A 85 6.41 -21.14 0.31
N GLY A 86 7.02 -20.72 1.41
CA GLY A 86 7.83 -21.61 2.25
C GLY A 86 8.67 -20.85 3.26
N TYR A 87 9.64 -21.55 3.82
CA TYR A 87 10.57 -21.03 4.81
C TYR A 87 12.02 -21.20 4.35
N VAL A 88 12.81 -20.14 4.45
CA VAL A 88 14.28 -20.24 4.43
C VAL A 88 14.76 -20.40 5.86
N THR A 89 15.44 -21.50 6.18
CA THR A 89 16.03 -21.73 7.50
C THR A 89 17.44 -21.14 7.53
N VAL A 90 17.72 -20.29 8.53
CA VAL A 90 19.00 -19.56 8.70
C VAL A 90 19.49 -19.67 10.15
N LEU A 91 20.75 -19.31 10.42
CA LEU A 91 21.25 -19.16 11.79
C LEU A 91 20.57 -17.96 12.48
N GLU A 92 20.20 -18.12 13.76
CA GLU A 92 19.76 -16.98 14.56
C GLU A 92 20.90 -15.98 14.75
N ASP A 93 22.14 -16.43 14.98
CA ASP A 93 23.31 -15.57 14.96
C ASP A 93 24.32 -16.10 13.94
N HIS A 94 24.51 -15.35 12.85
CA HIS A 94 25.47 -15.70 11.79
C HIS A 94 26.94 -15.70 12.25
N ASN A 95 27.25 -15.14 13.44
CA ASN A 95 28.57 -15.26 14.07
C ASN A 95 28.75 -16.55 14.90
N THR A 96 27.70 -17.36 15.05
CA THR A 96 27.70 -18.60 15.83
C THR A 96 27.30 -19.79 14.91
N PRO A 97 28.25 -20.39 14.17
CA PRO A 97 27.95 -21.41 13.14
C PRO A 97 27.28 -22.70 13.63
N ASP A 98 27.46 -23.03 14.91
CA ASP A 98 26.82 -24.19 15.60
C ASP A 98 25.59 -23.75 16.43
N GLY A 99 25.03 -22.57 16.14
CA GLY A 99 23.97 -21.92 16.90
C GLY A 99 22.55 -22.45 16.62
N PRO A 100 21.53 -21.90 17.31
CA PRO A 100 20.14 -22.14 16.96
C PRO A 100 19.80 -21.55 15.58
N THR A 101 18.75 -22.08 14.96
CA THR A 101 18.24 -21.63 13.66
C THR A 101 16.85 -21.01 13.79
N ILE A 102 16.57 -20.02 12.97
CA ILE A 102 15.25 -19.41 12.78
C ILE A 102 14.74 -19.69 11.35
N LYS A 103 13.45 -19.44 11.11
CA LYS A 103 12.85 -19.56 9.78
C LYS A 103 12.35 -18.20 9.30
N LEU A 104 12.69 -17.85 8.06
CA LEU A 104 12.19 -16.67 7.38
C LEU A 104 11.06 -17.10 6.45
N ALA A 105 9.86 -16.55 6.61
CA ALA A 105 8.74 -16.82 5.72
C ALA A 105 8.95 -16.10 4.38
N VAL A 106 8.90 -16.84 3.28
CA VAL A 106 9.19 -16.35 1.92
C VAL A 106 8.04 -16.69 0.98
N ALA A 107 7.68 -15.74 0.11
CA ALA A 107 6.79 -15.92 -1.02
C ALA A 107 7.49 -15.50 -2.33
N ILE A 108 7.45 -16.38 -3.33
CA ILE A 108 8.11 -16.22 -4.62
C ILE A 108 7.03 -16.14 -5.69
N PHE A 109 6.81 -14.95 -6.22
CA PHE A 109 5.96 -14.72 -7.39
C PHE A 109 6.82 -14.95 -8.62
N LYS A 110 6.43 -15.91 -9.45
CA LYS A 110 7.17 -16.24 -10.67
C LYS A 110 7.03 -15.15 -11.73
N ALA A 111 8.07 -15.00 -12.54
CA ALA A 111 8.01 -14.17 -13.72
C ALA A 111 6.87 -14.59 -14.65
N LYS A 112 6.29 -13.64 -15.38
CA LYS A 112 5.29 -13.89 -16.42
C LYS A 112 5.93 -14.44 -17.71
N ASN A 113 7.19 -14.13 -17.98
CA ASN A 113 7.90 -14.68 -19.13
C ASN A 113 8.21 -16.19 -18.95
N THR A 114 7.90 -16.97 -19.99
CA THR A 114 8.22 -18.41 -20.11
C THR A 114 9.72 -18.74 -20.03
N ILE A 115 10.59 -17.77 -20.32
CA ILE A 115 12.04 -17.85 -20.13
C ILE A 115 12.41 -16.67 -19.24
N PRO A 116 12.31 -16.81 -17.91
CA PRO A 116 12.67 -15.74 -16.98
C PRO A 116 14.16 -15.44 -17.04
N GLU A 117 14.50 -14.19 -16.76
CA GLU A 117 15.86 -13.80 -16.41
C GLU A 117 16.24 -14.38 -15.04
N SER A 118 17.52 -14.70 -14.84
CA SER A 118 17.99 -15.54 -13.72
C SER A 118 18.12 -14.83 -12.36
N ASP A 119 18.11 -13.50 -12.35
CA ASP A 119 18.26 -12.68 -11.14
C ASP A 119 16.91 -12.05 -10.72
N PRO A 120 16.37 -12.39 -9.53
CA PRO A 120 15.08 -11.93 -9.04
C PRO A 120 15.16 -10.51 -8.48
N LEU A 121 14.01 -9.96 -8.09
CA LEU A 121 13.93 -8.80 -7.21
C LEU A 121 13.55 -9.24 -5.79
N ILE A 122 14.42 -8.99 -4.81
CA ILE A 122 14.14 -9.24 -3.39
C ILE A 122 13.64 -7.95 -2.73
N PHE A 123 12.48 -8.02 -2.09
CA PHE A 123 11.88 -6.91 -1.35
C PHE A 123 12.38 -6.85 0.09
N LEU A 124 12.87 -5.68 0.47
CA LEU A 124 13.32 -5.32 1.81
C LEU A 124 12.33 -4.27 2.35
N SER A 125 11.45 -4.70 3.25
CA SER A 125 10.37 -3.86 3.79
C SER A 125 10.84 -2.93 4.91
N GLY A 126 10.04 -1.90 5.18
CA GLY A 126 10.29 -0.84 6.13
C GLY A 126 9.98 -1.19 7.59
N GLY A 127 9.50 -0.18 8.31
CA GLY A 127 9.21 -0.23 9.75
C GLY A 127 10.32 0.39 10.60
N PRO A 128 11.41 -0.33 10.99
CA PRO A 128 11.67 -1.76 10.84
C PRO A 128 10.54 -2.65 11.39
N GLY A 129 10.33 -3.82 10.79
CA GLY A 129 9.37 -4.82 11.28
C GLY A 129 8.02 -4.87 10.56
N GLU A 130 7.91 -4.31 9.35
CA GLU A 130 6.70 -4.44 8.50
C GLU A 130 6.42 -5.90 8.11
N LYS A 131 5.17 -6.33 8.32
CA LYS A 131 4.67 -7.69 8.05
C LYS A 131 4.43 -7.91 6.54
N THR A 132 5.51 -7.92 5.74
CA THR A 132 5.53 -8.07 4.28
C THR A 132 4.55 -9.11 3.76
N ILE A 133 4.59 -10.34 4.29
CA ILE A 133 3.80 -11.47 3.80
C ILE A 133 2.30 -11.24 3.99
N ALA A 134 1.90 -10.58 5.10
CA ALA A 134 0.52 -10.19 5.33
C ALA A 134 0.07 -9.03 4.42
N SER A 135 1.00 -8.21 3.94
CA SER A 135 0.76 -7.09 3.01
C SER A 135 0.81 -7.50 1.53
N ILE A 136 1.10 -8.76 1.20
CA ILE A 136 1.19 -9.22 -0.19
C ILE A 136 -0.09 -8.96 -1.01
N PRO A 137 -1.32 -9.27 -0.55
CA PRO A 137 -2.51 -9.11 -1.40
C PRO A 137 -2.70 -7.70 -1.99
N PRO A 138 -2.66 -6.59 -1.21
CA PRO A 138 -2.70 -5.23 -1.81
C PRO A 138 -1.40 -4.82 -2.50
N LEU A 139 -0.24 -5.35 -2.09
CA LEU A 139 1.05 -4.94 -2.67
C LEU A 139 1.33 -5.60 -4.04
N ALA A 140 0.92 -6.85 -4.22
CA ALA A 140 1.18 -7.63 -5.43
C ALA A 140 0.52 -7.04 -6.68
N GLU A 141 -0.64 -6.39 -6.54
CA GLU A 141 -1.31 -5.68 -7.63
C GLU A 141 -0.46 -4.49 -8.12
N HIS A 142 -0.06 -3.60 -7.21
CA HIS A 142 0.78 -2.45 -7.53
C HIS A 142 2.15 -2.83 -8.09
N LEU A 143 2.70 -3.98 -7.69
CA LEU A 143 4.02 -4.47 -8.12
C LEU A 143 3.95 -5.49 -9.28
N ALA A 144 2.76 -5.74 -9.83
CA ALA A 144 2.55 -6.72 -10.90
C ALA A 144 3.29 -6.38 -12.20
N THR A 145 3.78 -5.15 -12.38
CA THR A 145 4.63 -4.78 -13.52
C THR A 145 6.05 -5.30 -13.39
N PHE A 146 6.57 -5.44 -12.16
CA PHE A 146 7.97 -5.83 -11.92
C PHE A 146 8.21 -7.33 -12.15
N ASN A 147 7.16 -8.17 -12.09
CA ASN A 147 7.26 -9.61 -12.36
C ASN A 147 7.14 -9.98 -13.85
N ALA A 148 7.34 -9.05 -14.78
CA ALA A 148 7.31 -9.34 -16.22
C ALA A 148 8.40 -10.36 -16.60
N GLU A 149 9.66 -10.01 -16.35
CA GLU A 149 10.84 -10.78 -16.78
C GLU A 149 11.51 -11.56 -15.64
N ARG A 150 11.15 -11.26 -14.38
CA ARG A 150 11.89 -11.67 -13.17
C ARG A 150 10.96 -12.20 -12.08
N ASP A 151 11.48 -13.11 -11.26
CA ASP A 151 10.79 -13.54 -10.04
C ASP A 151 10.83 -12.41 -9.00
N LEU A 152 9.71 -12.18 -8.28
CA LEU A 152 9.68 -11.33 -7.10
C LEU A 152 9.73 -12.18 -5.85
N VAL A 153 10.64 -11.86 -4.93
CA VAL A 153 10.84 -12.55 -3.66
C VAL A 153 10.46 -11.60 -2.54
N PHE A 154 9.32 -11.85 -1.92
CA PHE A 154 8.87 -11.19 -0.69
C PHE A 154 9.24 -12.07 0.50
N PHE A 155 9.68 -11.47 1.60
CA PHE A 155 9.87 -12.20 2.85
C PHE A 155 9.54 -11.35 4.07
N ASP A 156 9.12 -12.02 5.14
CA ASP A 156 9.10 -11.42 6.47
C ASP A 156 10.51 -11.53 7.07
N GLN A 157 11.06 -10.40 7.47
CA GLN A 157 12.38 -10.31 8.09
C GLN A 157 12.45 -11.13 9.40
N ARG A 158 13.66 -11.39 9.92
CA ARG A 158 13.82 -12.12 11.19
C ARG A 158 13.03 -11.45 12.31
N GLY A 159 12.21 -12.21 13.03
CA GLY A 159 11.39 -11.65 14.10
C GLY A 159 10.08 -10.99 13.64
N VAL A 160 9.68 -11.13 12.38
CA VAL A 160 8.51 -10.44 11.81
C VAL A 160 7.41 -11.39 11.37
N GLY A 161 6.14 -11.05 11.68
CA GLY A 161 4.95 -11.60 11.04
C GLY A 161 4.87 -13.13 11.03
N SER A 162 5.09 -13.72 9.86
CA SER A 162 5.00 -15.16 9.60
C SER A 162 6.32 -15.91 9.82
N SER A 163 7.43 -15.19 10.01
CA SER A 163 8.74 -15.79 10.33
C SER A 163 8.76 -16.36 11.74
N GLU A 164 9.52 -17.44 11.96
CA GLU A 164 9.58 -18.15 13.24
C GLU A 164 10.95 -17.94 13.92
N PRO A 165 11.02 -17.30 15.10
CA PRO A 165 9.92 -16.69 15.86
C PRO A 165 9.50 -15.32 15.32
N ALA A 166 8.26 -14.91 15.63
CA ALA A 166 7.76 -13.56 15.42
C ALA A 166 7.79 -12.78 16.74
N LEU A 167 8.45 -11.62 16.76
CA LEU A 167 8.66 -10.80 17.95
C LEU A 167 7.53 -9.77 18.10
N GLU A 168 6.31 -10.27 18.23
CA GLU A 168 5.12 -9.44 18.41
C GLU A 168 5.05 -8.82 19.81
N CYS A 169 4.51 -7.60 19.92
CA CYS A 169 4.17 -6.93 21.18
C CYS A 169 2.68 -6.53 21.21
N PRO A 170 1.74 -7.47 21.39
CA PRO A 170 0.34 -7.13 21.64
C PRO A 170 0.19 -6.16 22.83
N GLU A 171 1.07 -6.24 23.84
CA GLU A 171 1.08 -5.30 24.98
C GLU A 171 1.19 -3.84 24.55
N PHE A 172 2.02 -3.55 23.53
CA PHE A 172 2.17 -2.21 22.96
C PHE A 172 0.93 -1.80 22.17
N VAL A 173 0.30 -2.72 21.43
CA VAL A 173 -0.91 -2.43 20.66
C VAL A 173 -2.09 -2.15 21.59
N ASP A 174 -2.26 -2.97 22.63
CA ASP A 174 -3.29 -2.81 23.66
C ASP A 174 -3.13 -1.45 24.38
N SER A 175 -1.90 -1.02 24.70
CA SER A 175 -1.66 0.26 25.36
C SER A 175 -2.00 1.48 24.50
N LEU A 176 -1.87 1.39 23.16
CA LEU A 176 -2.36 2.44 22.25
C LEU A 176 -3.88 2.58 22.24
N PHE A 177 -4.62 1.49 22.49
CA PHE A 177 -6.08 1.53 22.64
C PHE A 177 -6.50 1.98 24.05
N GLU A 178 -5.78 1.58 25.10
CA GLU A 178 -5.97 2.06 26.47
C GLU A 178 -5.86 3.59 26.56
N ILE A 179 -4.87 4.19 25.90
CA ILE A 179 -4.68 5.66 25.83
C ILE A 179 -5.85 6.37 25.11
N LEU A 180 -6.60 5.69 24.24
CA LEU A 180 -7.78 6.26 23.57
C LEU A 180 -9.05 6.16 24.41
N ASP A 181 -9.17 5.12 25.25
CA ASP A 181 -10.33 4.92 26.14
C ASP A 181 -10.21 5.69 27.46
N GLU A 182 -9.00 5.75 28.04
CA GLU A 182 -8.69 6.55 29.24
C GLU A 182 -7.62 7.61 28.92
N PRO A 183 -7.96 8.68 28.16
CA PRO A 183 -7.00 9.68 27.71
C PRO A 183 -6.54 10.59 28.86
N ASP A 184 -5.54 10.15 29.62
CA ASP A 184 -4.68 10.99 30.46
C ASP A 184 -3.37 11.32 29.70
N PRO A 185 -3.23 12.55 29.17
CA PRO A 185 -2.07 12.92 28.37
C PRO A 185 -0.77 13.10 29.19
N SER A 186 -0.78 12.83 30.49
CA SER A 186 0.38 12.83 31.40
C SER A 186 0.85 11.45 31.86
N ASP A 187 0.11 10.38 31.53
CA ASP A 187 0.55 8.98 31.77
C ASP A 187 0.83 8.22 30.45
N ALA A 188 0.51 8.81 29.28
CA ALA A 188 0.58 8.14 27.98
C ALA A 188 1.97 7.56 27.63
N GLU A 189 3.04 8.36 27.76
CA GLU A 189 4.41 7.92 27.52
C GLU A 189 4.83 6.80 28.49
N ARG A 190 4.40 6.89 29.75
CA ARG A 190 4.68 5.90 30.79
C ARG A 190 3.92 4.58 30.53
N THR A 191 2.66 4.66 30.12
CA THR A 191 1.83 3.51 29.72
C THR A 191 2.42 2.78 28.51
N VAL A 192 2.92 3.52 27.51
CA VAL A 192 3.69 2.92 26.40
C VAL A 192 4.98 2.26 26.89
N PHE A 193 5.75 2.93 27.76
CA PHE A 193 7.00 2.37 28.29
C PHE A 193 6.77 1.07 29.09
N ASP A 194 5.82 1.06 30.03
CA ASP A 194 5.49 -0.11 30.85
C ASP A 194 5.02 -1.27 29.97
N ALA A 195 4.25 -1.01 28.90
CA ALA A 195 3.85 -2.00 27.91
C ALA A 195 5.02 -2.57 27.09
N VAL A 196 5.96 -1.73 26.65
CA VAL A 196 7.17 -2.19 25.93
C VAL A 196 8.07 -3.02 26.87
N MET A 197 8.18 -2.65 28.14
CA MET A 197 8.90 -3.44 29.15
C MET A 197 8.23 -4.79 29.42
N ALA A 198 6.89 -4.85 29.44
CA ALA A 198 6.14 -6.10 29.55
C ALA A 198 6.38 -7.03 28.35
N CYS A 199 6.31 -6.51 27.10
CA CYS A 199 6.66 -7.28 25.90
C CYS A 199 8.09 -7.80 25.96
N LYS A 200 9.05 -6.94 26.31
CA LYS A 200 10.47 -7.30 26.47
C LYS A 200 10.66 -8.45 27.49
N ASP A 201 10.04 -8.34 28.66
CA ASP A 201 10.13 -9.38 29.70
C ASP A 201 9.49 -10.70 29.24
N ARG A 202 8.36 -10.64 28.53
CA ARG A 202 7.73 -11.83 27.92
C ARG A 202 8.65 -12.48 26.89
N LEU A 203 9.11 -11.75 25.87
CA LEU A 203 9.95 -12.30 24.79
C LEU A 203 11.25 -12.93 25.33
N VAL A 204 11.88 -12.31 26.33
CA VAL A 204 13.06 -12.87 27.02
C VAL A 204 12.69 -14.14 27.82
N SER A 205 11.52 -14.18 28.46
CA SER A 205 11.05 -15.37 29.19
C SER A 205 10.67 -16.54 28.28
N GLU A 206 10.24 -16.25 27.05
CA GLU A 206 9.98 -17.21 25.97
C GLU A 206 11.28 -17.75 25.35
N GLY A 207 12.42 -17.10 25.63
CA GLY A 207 13.76 -17.54 25.25
C GLY A 207 14.31 -16.88 23.99
N HIS A 208 13.67 -15.82 23.48
CA HIS A 208 14.11 -15.14 22.26
C HIS A 208 15.37 -14.30 22.47
N HIS A 209 16.38 -14.50 21.61
CA HIS A 209 17.66 -13.83 21.70
C HIS A 209 17.64 -12.46 21.00
N LEU A 210 17.01 -11.45 21.61
CA LEU A 210 16.76 -10.15 21.00
C LEU A 210 18.01 -9.45 20.40
N ALA A 211 19.20 -9.67 20.95
CA ALA A 211 20.48 -9.18 20.40
C ALA A 211 20.86 -9.75 19.01
N ALA A 212 20.17 -10.78 18.53
CA ALA A 212 20.32 -11.32 17.18
C ALA A 212 19.45 -10.62 16.11
N TYR A 213 18.55 -9.71 16.49
CA TYR A 213 17.56 -9.12 15.60
C TYR A 213 18.01 -7.70 15.20
N THR A 214 19.09 -7.64 14.42
CA THR A 214 19.81 -6.41 14.05
C THR A 214 19.90 -6.25 12.52
N THR A 215 20.14 -5.05 12.02
CA THR A 215 20.30 -4.79 10.58
C THR A 215 21.41 -5.64 9.95
N THR A 216 22.53 -5.85 10.66
CA THR A 216 23.66 -6.65 10.13
C THR A 216 23.29 -8.12 9.98
N GLN A 217 22.50 -8.66 10.93
CA GLN A 217 22.02 -10.04 10.86
C GLN A 217 20.93 -10.20 9.78
N ASN A 218 20.06 -9.20 9.60
CA ASN A 218 19.12 -9.14 8.47
C ASN A 218 19.86 -9.08 7.11
N ALA A 219 21.00 -8.39 7.01
CA ALA A 219 21.76 -8.33 5.76
C ALA A 219 22.32 -9.71 5.37
N ALA A 220 22.77 -10.50 6.35
CA ALA A 220 23.21 -11.88 6.15
C ALA A 220 22.05 -12.84 5.82
N ASP A 221 20.82 -12.53 6.24
CA ASP A 221 19.63 -13.28 5.82
C ASP A 221 19.32 -13.11 4.33
N VAL A 222 19.51 -11.92 3.77
CA VAL A 222 19.29 -11.68 2.33
C VAL A 222 20.23 -12.54 1.48
N GLU A 223 21.50 -12.65 1.89
CA GLU A 223 22.46 -13.56 1.26
C GLU A 223 22.07 -15.04 1.47
N SER A 224 21.61 -15.40 2.67
CA SER A 224 21.13 -16.76 2.96
C SER A 224 19.90 -17.15 2.13
N ILE A 225 18.98 -16.21 1.88
CA ILE A 225 17.82 -16.37 0.99
C ILE A 225 18.28 -16.57 -0.45
N ARG A 226 19.23 -15.76 -0.93
CA ARG A 226 19.83 -15.93 -2.27
C ARG A 226 20.39 -17.35 -2.44
N GLU A 227 21.19 -17.82 -1.49
CA GLU A 227 21.79 -19.16 -1.55
C GLU A 227 20.78 -20.29 -1.45
N ALA A 228 19.84 -20.20 -0.50
CA ALA A 228 18.81 -21.23 -0.27
C ALA A 228 17.85 -21.39 -1.46
N LEU A 229 17.60 -20.30 -2.21
CA LEU A 229 16.76 -20.32 -3.41
C LEU A 229 17.55 -20.59 -4.70
N GLY A 230 18.89 -20.57 -4.64
CA GLY A 230 19.78 -20.95 -5.74
C GLY A 230 20.04 -19.86 -6.79
N TYR A 231 19.90 -18.59 -6.44
CA TYR A 231 20.15 -17.47 -7.36
C TYR A 231 21.64 -17.08 -7.38
N GLU A 232 22.23 -16.89 -8.58
CA GLU A 232 23.63 -16.48 -8.72
C GLU A 232 23.83 -14.98 -8.46
N GLN A 233 22.87 -14.16 -8.92
CA GLN A 233 22.78 -12.72 -8.68
C GLN A 233 21.35 -12.35 -8.27
N ILE A 234 21.21 -11.20 -7.60
CA ILE A 234 19.93 -10.63 -7.14
C ILE A 234 19.87 -9.13 -7.42
N ASN A 235 18.66 -8.62 -7.57
CA ASN A 235 18.36 -7.20 -7.45
C ASN A 235 17.65 -6.96 -6.11
N LEU A 236 17.84 -5.79 -5.50
CA LEU A 236 17.21 -5.43 -4.23
C LEU A 236 16.23 -4.27 -4.45
N PHE A 237 15.05 -4.33 -3.85
CA PHE A 237 14.16 -3.19 -3.66
C PHE A 237 14.05 -2.90 -2.16
N GLY A 238 14.57 -1.77 -1.69
CA GLY A 238 14.53 -1.36 -0.30
C GLY A 238 13.70 -0.11 -0.09
N GLY A 239 12.55 -0.25 0.58
CA GLY A 239 11.68 0.86 0.97
C GLY A 239 11.91 1.27 2.44
N SER A 240 11.96 2.56 2.74
CA SER A 240 12.01 3.06 4.13
C SER A 240 13.22 2.50 4.92
N TYR A 241 13.04 1.88 6.09
CA TYR A 241 14.11 1.12 6.76
C TYR A 241 14.76 0.05 5.85
N GLY A 242 14.00 -0.60 4.98
CA GLY A 242 14.52 -1.56 4.01
C GLY A 242 15.53 -0.95 3.03
N SER A 243 15.51 0.38 2.86
CA SER A 243 16.50 1.14 2.09
C SER A 243 17.86 1.26 2.83
N LEU A 244 17.85 1.28 4.17
CA LEU A 244 19.04 1.15 5.04
C LEU A 244 19.55 -0.29 5.02
N LEU A 245 18.64 -1.28 5.07
CA LEU A 245 19.00 -2.69 4.91
C LEU A 245 19.65 -2.95 3.54
N ALA A 246 19.13 -2.37 2.44
CA ALA A 246 19.73 -2.47 1.12
C ALA A 246 21.19 -1.97 1.11
N GLN A 247 21.45 -0.80 1.72
CA GLN A 247 22.81 -0.28 1.92
C GLN A 247 23.68 -1.23 2.74
N ALA A 248 23.16 -1.84 3.81
CA ALA A 248 23.90 -2.83 4.60
C ALA A 248 24.27 -4.08 3.76
N VAL A 249 23.34 -4.60 2.94
CA VAL A 249 23.62 -5.72 2.02
C VAL A 249 24.66 -5.31 0.96
N MET A 250 24.59 -4.09 0.40
CA MET A 250 25.61 -3.56 -0.51
C MET A 250 27.00 -3.45 0.14
N ARG A 251 27.07 -3.15 1.44
CA ARG A 251 28.33 -3.04 2.19
C ARG A 251 28.93 -4.42 2.50
N ASP A 252 28.09 -5.35 2.95
CA ASP A 252 28.53 -6.60 3.55
C ASP A 252 28.58 -7.77 2.54
N PHE A 253 27.69 -7.78 1.54
CA PHE A 253 27.53 -8.84 0.54
C PHE A 253 27.49 -8.33 -0.93
N PRO A 254 28.39 -7.42 -1.37
CA PRO A 254 28.30 -6.76 -2.69
C PRO A 254 28.37 -7.68 -3.91
N ASN A 255 29.06 -8.83 -3.81
CA ASN A 255 29.47 -9.62 -4.98
C ASN A 255 28.33 -10.26 -5.78
N HIS A 256 27.14 -10.38 -5.17
CA HIS A 256 25.98 -11.04 -5.75
C HIS A 256 24.86 -10.07 -6.16
N ILE A 257 25.08 -8.76 -6.03
CA ILE A 257 24.08 -7.74 -6.32
C ILE A 257 24.28 -7.22 -7.74
N ARG A 258 23.25 -7.31 -8.58
CA ARG A 258 23.25 -6.76 -9.95
C ARG A 258 22.82 -5.30 -9.98
N SER A 259 21.75 -4.96 -9.27
CA SER A 259 21.28 -3.58 -9.09
C SER A 259 20.47 -3.42 -7.81
N VAL A 260 20.27 -2.16 -7.39
CA VAL A 260 19.51 -1.81 -6.18
C VAL A 260 18.54 -0.68 -6.49
N ILE A 261 17.32 -0.76 -5.96
CA ILE A 261 16.37 0.34 -5.89
C ILE A 261 16.18 0.71 -4.41
N ILE A 262 16.34 2.00 -4.11
CA ILE A 262 16.25 2.60 -2.78
C ILE A 262 15.10 3.62 -2.85
N ASP A 263 13.97 3.29 -2.23
CA ASP A 263 12.75 4.11 -2.20
C ASP A 263 12.54 4.65 -0.77
N SER A 264 12.19 5.93 -0.63
CA SER A 264 12.06 6.61 0.68
C SER A 264 13.30 6.38 1.56
N THR A 265 14.40 7.04 1.18
CA THR A 265 15.77 6.67 1.60
C THR A 265 16.10 7.01 3.06
N VAL A 266 16.67 6.07 3.81
CA VAL A 266 17.29 6.28 5.13
C VAL A 266 18.83 6.12 5.00
N PRO A 267 19.64 7.18 5.14
CA PRO A 267 21.10 7.09 5.06
C PRO A 267 21.70 6.47 6.34
N MET A 268 22.74 5.64 6.21
CA MET A 268 23.40 4.97 7.36
C MET A 268 23.81 5.90 8.53
N ASN A 269 24.05 7.18 8.28
CA ASN A 269 24.49 8.16 9.29
C ASN A 269 23.34 8.95 9.95
N LYS A 270 22.10 8.81 9.46
CA LYS A 270 20.88 9.42 10.02
C LYS A 270 20.23 8.54 11.09
N SER A 271 19.29 9.10 11.84
CA SER A 271 18.55 8.38 12.88
C SER A 271 17.06 8.66 12.74
N LEU A 272 16.27 7.62 12.54
CA LEU A 272 14.81 7.72 12.46
C LEU A 272 14.24 8.28 13.77
N LEU A 273 14.73 7.81 14.92
CA LEU A 273 14.21 8.25 16.22
C LEU A 273 14.53 9.71 16.55
N ILE A 274 15.64 10.25 16.03
CA ILE A 274 16.10 11.62 16.30
C ILE A 274 15.62 12.61 15.24
N ASP A 275 15.64 12.22 13.97
CA ASP A 275 15.44 13.15 12.85
C ASP A 275 13.96 13.30 12.43
N ILE A 276 13.10 12.28 12.63
CA ILE A 276 11.67 12.30 12.23
C ILE A 276 10.94 13.58 12.67
N PRO A 277 11.09 14.07 13.92
CA PRO A 277 10.41 15.29 14.33
C PRO A 277 10.78 16.51 13.47
N THR A 278 12.03 16.60 12.99
CA THR A 278 12.46 17.68 12.08
C THR A 278 11.91 17.49 10.67
N THR A 279 11.98 16.27 10.13
CA THR A 279 11.51 15.98 8.77
C THR A 279 10.00 16.15 8.65
N ALA A 280 9.25 15.75 9.68
CA ALA A 280 7.81 15.90 9.78
C ALA A 280 7.35 17.36 9.81
N VAL A 281 8.01 18.21 10.61
CA VAL A 281 7.75 19.67 10.62
C VAL A 281 8.08 20.26 9.25
N ASN A 282 9.22 19.94 8.65
CA ASN A 282 9.60 20.48 7.35
C ASN A 282 8.62 20.10 6.23
N ALA A 283 8.21 18.82 6.13
CA ALA A 283 7.23 18.37 5.14
C ALA A 283 5.85 19.01 5.36
N THR A 284 5.46 19.22 6.62
CA THR A 284 4.21 19.92 6.95
C THR A 284 4.26 21.38 6.51
N LEU A 285 5.35 22.10 6.81
CA LEU A 285 5.51 23.49 6.39
C LEU A 285 5.61 23.63 4.86
N HIS A 286 6.28 22.69 4.19
CA HIS A 286 6.34 22.64 2.72
C HIS A 286 4.94 22.54 2.10
N LEU A 287 4.05 21.71 2.66
CA LEU A 287 2.65 21.68 2.24
C LEU A 287 1.90 23.01 2.44
N MET A 288 2.21 23.75 3.52
CA MET A 288 1.61 25.07 3.74
C MET A 288 2.10 26.08 2.70
N ASP A 289 3.41 26.06 2.39
CA ASP A 289 4.02 26.90 1.36
C ASP A 289 3.43 26.58 -0.03
N SER A 290 3.32 25.31 -0.40
CA SER A 290 2.71 24.90 -1.68
C SER A 290 1.22 25.30 -1.79
N CYS A 291 0.44 25.23 -0.70
CA CYS A 291 -0.92 25.76 -0.70
C CYS A 291 -0.96 27.30 -0.80
N ALA A 292 0.03 28.00 -0.25
CA ALA A 292 0.14 29.46 -0.36
C ALA A 292 0.58 29.91 -1.76
N GLU A 293 1.35 29.09 -2.49
CA GLU A 293 1.76 29.33 -3.87
C GLU A 293 0.65 29.01 -4.89
N ASP A 294 -0.23 28.04 -4.62
CA ASP A 294 -1.40 27.77 -5.44
C ASP A 294 -2.54 28.80 -5.23
N GLU A 295 -3.03 29.41 -6.33
CA GLU A 295 -4.04 30.48 -6.25
C GLU A 295 -5.38 30.00 -5.70
N ALA A 296 -5.78 28.75 -5.99
CA ALA A 296 -7.07 28.21 -5.58
C ALA A 296 -7.03 27.72 -4.13
N CYS A 297 -5.95 27.06 -3.72
CA CYS A 297 -5.71 26.64 -2.34
C CYS A 297 -5.58 27.87 -1.43
N ASN A 298 -4.75 28.86 -1.75
CA ASN A 298 -4.57 30.07 -0.92
C ASN A 298 -5.85 30.93 -0.84
N THR A 299 -6.66 30.99 -1.91
CA THR A 299 -7.95 31.70 -1.88
C THR A 299 -8.95 31.02 -0.95
N THR A 300 -8.94 29.69 -0.91
CA THR A 300 -9.87 28.85 -0.16
C THR A 300 -9.44 28.66 1.30
N TYR A 301 -8.14 28.53 1.52
CA TYR A 301 -7.47 28.22 2.78
C TYR A 301 -6.36 29.25 3.09
N PRO A 302 -6.70 30.55 3.21
CA PRO A 302 -5.70 31.59 3.41
C PRO A 302 -4.97 31.47 4.75
N ASP A 303 -3.67 31.78 4.75
CA ASP A 303 -2.81 31.81 5.94
C ASP A 303 -2.73 30.47 6.70
N LEU A 304 -2.87 29.35 5.97
CA LEU A 304 -3.02 27.98 6.49
C LEU A 304 -1.99 27.59 7.55
N GLN A 305 -0.74 28.04 7.44
CA GLN A 305 0.30 27.77 8.44
C GLN A 305 -0.05 28.34 9.83
N ASN A 306 -0.55 29.58 9.88
CA ASN A 306 -0.96 30.20 11.14
C ASN A 306 -2.26 29.56 11.63
N VAL A 307 -3.18 29.20 10.73
CA VAL A 307 -4.39 28.43 11.08
C VAL A 307 -4.01 27.11 11.75
N LEU A 308 -3.02 26.37 11.21
CA LEU A 308 -2.49 25.15 11.80
C LEU A 308 -1.92 25.40 13.20
N PHE A 309 -1.11 26.43 13.36
CA PHE A 309 -0.51 26.78 14.66
C PHE A 309 -1.57 27.13 15.70
N ASP A 310 -2.56 27.97 15.33
CA ASP A 310 -3.67 28.38 16.18
C ASP A 310 -4.53 27.18 16.60
N ILE A 311 -4.87 26.25 15.70
CA ILE A 311 -5.62 25.05 16.09
C ILE A 311 -4.80 24.12 16.98
N VAL A 312 -3.51 23.91 16.73
CA VAL A 312 -2.68 23.01 17.55
C VAL A 312 -2.53 23.58 18.97
N GLU A 313 -2.29 24.89 19.12
CA GLU A 313 -2.24 25.52 20.44
C GLU A 313 -3.61 25.43 21.15
N ALA A 314 -4.70 25.83 20.49
CA ALA A 314 -6.04 25.82 21.08
C ALA A 314 -6.54 24.41 21.50
N HIS A 315 -6.21 23.36 20.74
CA HIS A 315 -6.61 21.99 21.05
C HIS A 315 -5.69 21.31 22.06
N ASN A 316 -4.48 21.83 22.29
CA ASN A 316 -3.65 21.42 23.43
C ASN A 316 -4.08 22.13 24.73
N GLU A 317 -4.58 23.38 24.66
CA GLU A 317 -5.19 24.06 25.81
C GLU A 317 -6.57 23.51 26.19
N GLU A 318 -7.44 23.24 25.20
CA GLU A 318 -8.80 22.72 25.41
C GLU A 318 -9.13 21.56 24.45
N PRO A 319 -8.64 20.33 24.72
CA PRO A 319 -8.90 19.15 23.89
C PRO A 319 -10.38 18.86 23.70
N LYS A 320 -10.77 18.41 22.50
CA LYS A 320 -12.18 18.17 22.14
C LYS A 320 -12.53 16.69 22.16
N PRO A 321 -13.61 16.25 22.84
CA PRO A 321 -14.01 14.85 22.83
C PRO A 321 -14.50 14.43 21.44
N VAL A 322 -14.03 13.28 20.97
CA VAL A 322 -14.38 12.69 19.68
C VAL A 322 -14.64 11.18 19.83
N SER A 323 -15.50 10.63 18.98
CA SER A 323 -15.66 9.18 18.85
C SER A 323 -14.83 8.69 17.68
N LEU A 324 -13.83 7.85 17.94
CA LEU A 324 -13.07 7.17 16.90
C LEU A 324 -13.61 5.75 16.73
N VAL A 325 -13.64 5.23 15.51
CA VAL A 325 -14.12 3.87 15.25
C VAL A 325 -13.03 3.05 14.58
N ASN A 326 -12.65 1.91 15.16
CA ASN A 326 -11.74 0.99 14.49
C ASN A 326 -12.47 0.30 13.32
N PRO A 327 -12.07 0.51 12.05
CA PRO A 327 -12.78 -0.04 10.91
C PRO A 327 -12.63 -1.56 10.78
N LEU A 328 -11.70 -2.20 11.51
CA LEU A 328 -11.48 -3.65 11.46
C LEU A 328 -12.50 -4.46 12.29
N ASP A 329 -13.12 -3.86 13.30
CA ASP A 329 -14.06 -4.55 14.20
C ASP A 329 -15.26 -3.72 14.66
N GLY A 330 -15.32 -2.42 14.32
CA GLY A 330 -16.42 -1.52 14.68
C GLY A 330 -16.36 -1.00 16.12
N THR A 331 -15.27 -1.23 16.87
CA THR A 331 -15.12 -0.74 18.23
C THR A 331 -14.99 0.79 18.26
N SER A 332 -15.80 1.44 19.09
CA SER A 332 -15.78 2.90 19.30
C SER A 332 -14.99 3.27 20.56
N TYR A 333 -14.08 4.24 20.41
CA TYR A 333 -13.19 4.76 21.45
C TYR A 333 -13.52 6.24 21.72
N GLN A 334 -13.58 6.65 22.99
CA GLN A 334 -13.94 8.01 23.40
C GLN A 334 -12.70 8.89 23.62
N ALA A 335 -12.01 9.19 22.53
CA ALA A 335 -10.73 9.89 22.53
C ALA A 335 -10.86 11.42 22.70
N LEU A 336 -9.72 12.07 22.99
CA LEU A 336 -9.58 13.52 22.98
C LEU A 336 -8.74 13.98 21.78
N MET A 337 -9.37 14.78 20.90
CA MET A 337 -8.68 15.51 19.84
C MET A 337 -7.85 16.64 20.46
N THR A 338 -6.57 16.33 20.71
CA THR A 338 -5.54 17.28 21.15
C THR A 338 -4.84 17.91 19.94
N GLY A 339 -4.12 19.02 20.16
CA GLY A 339 -3.28 19.62 19.13
C GLY A 339 -2.18 18.66 18.65
N ASP A 340 -1.58 17.92 19.59
CA ASP A 340 -0.59 16.89 19.30
C ASP A 340 -1.18 15.75 18.44
N MET A 341 -2.44 15.38 18.66
CA MET A 341 -3.15 14.40 17.84
C MET A 341 -3.42 14.93 16.43
N ILE A 342 -3.86 16.19 16.30
CA ILE A 342 -4.04 16.86 14.99
C ILE A 342 -2.72 16.82 14.22
N PHE A 343 -1.62 17.29 14.81
CA PHE A 343 -0.32 17.30 14.12
C PHE A 343 0.19 15.88 13.82
N SER A 344 0.08 14.93 14.75
CA SER A 344 0.43 13.52 14.53
C SER A 344 -0.36 12.88 13.38
N ASN A 345 -1.63 13.27 13.19
CA ASN A 345 -2.42 12.82 12.05
C ASN A 345 -1.93 13.44 10.74
N LEU A 346 -1.67 14.75 10.69
CA LEU A 346 -1.12 15.39 9.49
C LEU A 346 0.19 14.75 9.05
N VAL A 347 1.10 14.48 9.98
CA VAL A 347 2.36 13.75 9.71
C VAL A 347 2.09 12.33 9.21
N PHE A 348 1.17 11.60 9.82
CA PHE A 348 0.80 10.24 9.39
C PHE A 348 0.16 10.22 7.99
N PHE A 349 -0.59 11.26 7.60
CA PHE A 349 -1.26 11.32 6.29
C PHE A 349 -0.43 12.04 5.20
N LEU A 350 0.57 12.83 5.54
CA LEU A 350 1.64 13.26 4.62
C LEU A 350 2.42 12.06 4.06
N TYR A 351 2.56 11.00 4.86
CA TYR A 351 3.14 9.71 4.43
C TYR A 351 2.31 9.05 3.30
N GLN A 352 1.00 9.31 3.26
CA GLN A 352 0.03 8.65 2.39
C GLN A 352 -0.30 9.51 1.18
N THR A 353 0.40 9.30 0.07
CA THR A 353 0.26 10.08 -1.19
C THR A 353 -1.18 10.47 -1.57
N PRO A 354 -2.19 9.57 -1.56
CA PRO A 354 -3.56 9.93 -1.96
C PRO A 354 -4.29 10.90 -1.01
N ILE A 355 -3.78 11.13 0.20
CA ILE A 355 -4.43 11.96 1.24
C ILE A 355 -3.80 13.35 1.33
N ILE A 356 -2.57 13.54 0.86
CA ILE A 356 -1.83 14.82 0.93
C ILE A 356 -2.67 16.03 0.45
N PRO A 357 -3.37 15.98 -0.71
CA PRO A 357 -4.08 17.15 -1.22
C PRO A 357 -5.32 17.54 -0.38
N THR A 358 -5.79 16.63 0.49
CA THR A 358 -6.93 16.80 1.40
C THR A 358 -6.57 17.47 2.72
N LEU A 359 -5.28 17.52 3.08
CA LEU A 359 -4.84 18.01 4.39
C LEU A 359 -5.10 19.51 4.64
N PRO A 360 -5.00 20.43 3.65
CA PRO A 360 -5.43 21.82 3.83
C PRO A 360 -6.90 21.95 4.24
N LYS A 361 -7.78 21.16 3.62
CA LYS A 361 -9.19 21.08 4.00
C LYS A 361 -9.34 20.60 5.44
N ALA A 362 -8.64 19.54 5.84
CA ALA A 362 -8.72 18.99 7.19
C ALA A 362 -8.30 19.99 8.29
N ILE A 363 -7.25 20.79 8.04
CA ILE A 363 -6.81 21.87 8.94
C ILE A 363 -7.90 22.96 9.03
N HIS A 364 -8.41 23.41 7.89
CA HIS A 364 -9.41 24.48 7.84
C HIS A 364 -10.78 24.06 8.40
N ASP A 365 -11.22 22.82 8.19
CA ASP A 365 -12.44 22.26 8.77
C ASP A 365 -12.37 22.33 10.30
N VAL A 366 -11.26 21.86 10.90
CA VAL A 366 -11.02 21.88 12.36
C VAL A 366 -11.02 23.31 12.90
N ALA A 367 -10.40 24.26 12.19
CA ALA A 367 -10.41 25.68 12.56
C ALA A 367 -11.83 26.29 12.59
N ASN A 368 -12.75 25.76 11.78
CA ASN A 368 -14.17 26.14 11.77
C ASN A 368 -15.04 25.28 12.70
N GLY A 369 -14.45 24.36 13.47
CA GLY A 369 -15.14 23.49 14.41
C GLY A 369 -15.82 22.27 13.78
N ASN A 370 -15.47 21.91 12.54
CA ASN A 370 -15.85 20.65 11.90
C ASN A 370 -14.72 19.63 12.07
N TYR A 371 -15.02 18.50 12.70
CA TYR A 371 -14.03 17.46 13.01
C TYR A 371 -14.18 16.21 12.13
N ASP A 372 -15.22 16.11 11.30
CA ASP A 372 -15.66 14.87 10.67
C ASP A 372 -14.52 14.19 9.88
N LEU A 373 -13.84 14.96 9.03
CA LEU A 373 -12.71 14.49 8.22
C LEU A 373 -11.51 14.07 9.10
N MET A 374 -11.18 14.86 10.13
CA MET A 374 -10.08 14.53 11.05
C MET A 374 -10.39 13.29 11.90
N VAL A 375 -11.66 13.08 12.26
CA VAL A 375 -12.15 11.89 12.98
C VAL A 375 -12.14 10.66 12.07
N GLN A 376 -12.55 10.78 10.81
CA GLN A 376 -12.49 9.71 9.82
C GLN A 376 -11.03 9.27 9.58
N LEU A 377 -10.13 10.23 9.39
CA LEU A 377 -8.69 9.99 9.26
C LEU A 377 -8.11 9.32 10.52
N SER A 378 -8.40 9.86 11.71
CA SER A 378 -7.99 9.26 12.99
C SER A 378 -8.47 7.82 13.15
N SER A 379 -9.71 7.55 12.75
CA SER A 379 -10.34 6.22 12.80
C SER A 379 -9.63 5.22 11.88
N ARG A 380 -9.28 5.63 10.64
CA ARG A 380 -8.50 4.80 9.70
C ARG A 380 -7.12 4.41 10.25
N LYS A 381 -6.45 5.30 11.02
CA LYS A 381 -5.15 5.05 11.64
C LYS A 381 -5.16 3.87 12.63
N LEU A 382 -6.29 3.60 13.29
CA LEU A 382 -6.45 2.48 14.23
C LEU A 382 -6.22 1.10 13.58
N ALA A 383 -6.55 0.98 12.28
CA ALA A 383 -6.43 -0.27 11.54
C ALA A 383 -4.98 -0.77 11.36
N VAL A 384 -4.00 0.12 11.52
CA VAL A 384 -2.57 -0.19 11.26
C VAL A 384 -1.72 -0.25 12.53
N TYR A 385 -2.31 -0.20 13.72
CA TYR A 385 -1.56 -0.27 14.99
C TYR A 385 -0.74 -1.57 15.13
N ASP A 386 -1.25 -2.69 14.61
CA ASP A 386 -0.59 -4.01 14.57
C ASP A 386 0.20 -4.28 13.27
N ALA A 387 0.48 -3.27 12.44
CA ALA A 387 1.20 -3.48 11.18
C ALA A 387 2.70 -3.86 11.36
N LEU A 388 3.26 -3.66 12.55
CA LEU A 388 4.70 -3.81 12.84
C LEU A 388 4.96 -4.79 13.98
N SER A 389 5.88 -5.75 13.76
CA SER A 389 6.40 -6.66 14.79
C SER A 389 7.38 -5.92 15.71
N ARG A 390 6.83 -5.22 16.71
CA ARG A 390 7.56 -4.23 17.53
C ARG A 390 8.81 -4.74 18.24
N GLY A 391 8.86 -6.02 18.63
CA GLY A 391 10.06 -6.60 19.25
C GLY A 391 11.24 -6.70 18.28
N MET A 392 10.99 -6.86 16.98
CA MET A 392 12.02 -6.68 15.95
C MET A 392 12.37 -5.19 15.80
N SER A 393 11.36 -4.31 15.73
CA SER A 393 11.57 -2.85 15.58
C SER A 393 12.50 -2.28 16.66
N PHE A 394 12.22 -2.57 17.93
CA PHE A 394 13.05 -2.11 19.04
C PHE A 394 14.43 -2.76 19.05
N SER A 395 14.56 -4.04 18.67
CA SER A 395 15.86 -4.70 18.61
C SER A 395 16.79 -4.05 17.58
N VAL A 396 16.27 -3.67 16.42
CA VAL A 396 17.02 -2.89 15.42
C VAL A 396 17.34 -1.49 15.94
N LEU A 397 16.33 -0.67 16.25
CA LEU A 397 16.50 0.75 16.57
C LEU A 397 17.40 0.98 17.80
N CYS A 398 17.36 0.08 18.78
CA CYS A 398 18.22 0.15 19.96
C CYS A 398 19.67 -0.33 19.72
N THR A 399 19.91 -1.07 18.63
CA THR A 399 21.24 -1.57 18.23
C THR A 399 22.03 -0.53 17.44
N ASP A 400 21.44 0.10 16.43
CA ASP A 400 22.16 0.96 15.46
C ASP A 400 21.66 2.42 15.36
N ASP A 401 20.35 2.69 15.39
CA ASP A 401 19.79 4.04 15.17
C ASP A 401 20.33 5.10 16.16
N LEU A 402 20.34 4.77 17.46
CA LEU A 402 20.82 5.64 18.55
C LEU A 402 22.34 5.57 18.79
N LEU A 403 23.13 4.92 17.92
CA LEU A 403 24.60 4.86 18.07
C LEU A 403 25.22 6.26 18.11
N GLU A 404 26.08 6.50 19.10
CA GLU A 404 26.73 7.80 19.34
C GLU A 404 25.79 9.00 19.56
N ARG A 405 24.48 8.77 19.77
CA ARG A 405 23.49 9.81 20.07
C ARG A 405 23.11 9.85 21.55
N THR A 406 22.57 10.98 21.97
CA THR A 406 22.20 11.29 23.35
C THR A 406 20.78 11.84 23.44
N PRO A 407 20.11 11.72 24.60
CA PRO A 407 18.77 12.32 24.77
C PRO A 407 18.76 13.84 24.58
N GLU A 408 19.87 14.50 24.86
CA GLU A 408 20.07 15.93 24.64
C GLU A 408 20.00 16.31 23.15
N ASP A 409 20.40 15.42 22.22
CA ASP A 409 20.26 15.66 20.77
C ASP A 409 18.77 15.75 20.38
N TYR A 410 17.94 14.85 20.91
CA TYR A 410 16.48 14.85 20.69
C TYR A 410 15.81 16.09 21.29
N LEU A 411 16.16 16.43 22.53
CA LEU A 411 15.60 17.61 23.21
C LEU A 411 15.99 18.92 22.51
N ASN A 412 17.21 19.04 21.96
CA ASN A 412 17.61 20.22 21.19
C ASN A 412 16.88 20.32 19.85
N ILE A 413 16.61 19.21 19.16
CA ILE A 413 15.76 19.19 17.96
C ILE A 413 14.34 19.68 18.31
N ARG A 414 13.74 19.11 19.36
CA ARG A 414 12.39 19.48 19.81
C ARG A 414 12.30 20.95 20.22
N ALA A 415 13.31 21.47 20.91
CA ALA A 415 13.40 22.88 21.31
C ALA A 415 13.65 23.86 20.14
N ALA A 416 14.05 23.38 18.97
CA ALA A 416 14.27 24.19 17.77
C ALA A 416 13.03 24.33 16.87
N MET A 417 11.94 23.59 17.16
CA MET A 417 10.70 23.60 16.37
C MET A 417 9.88 24.88 16.55
N PRO A 418 8.93 25.16 15.64
CA PRO A 418 7.83 26.08 15.91
C PRO A 418 7.13 25.65 17.21
N PRO A 419 6.96 26.53 18.22
CA PRO A 419 6.46 26.13 19.54
C PRO A 419 5.13 25.35 19.54
N PRO A 420 4.13 25.65 18.69
CA PRO A 420 2.91 24.84 18.60
C PRO A 420 3.17 23.40 18.16
N LEU A 421 4.14 23.17 17.26
CA LEU A 421 4.45 21.84 16.70
C LEU A 421 5.47 21.05 17.53
N ALA A 422 6.02 21.63 18.60
CA ALA A 422 7.01 20.96 19.46
C ALA A 422 6.41 19.83 20.31
N GLY A 423 5.08 19.69 20.37
CA GLY A 423 4.37 18.73 21.21
C GLY A 423 4.40 19.09 22.70
N ARG A 424 3.48 18.55 23.51
CA ARG A 424 3.31 18.96 24.93
C ARG A 424 3.90 18.00 25.98
N THR A 425 4.40 16.82 25.60
CA THR A 425 5.06 15.84 26.51
C THR A 425 6.12 16.51 27.39
N ASP A 426 6.24 16.20 28.68
CA ASP A 426 7.29 16.81 29.49
C ASP A 426 8.69 16.34 29.00
N PRO A 427 9.69 17.22 28.87
CA PRO A 427 11.08 16.81 28.66
C PRO A 427 11.57 15.77 29.68
N GLU A 428 11.09 15.78 30.93
CA GLU A 428 11.40 14.76 31.94
C GLU A 428 10.79 13.39 31.56
N ASP A 429 9.54 13.34 31.06
CA ASP A 429 8.90 12.09 30.59
C ASP A 429 9.59 11.51 29.35
N VAL A 430 10.05 12.36 28.42
CA VAL A 430 10.88 11.93 27.27
C VAL A 430 12.17 11.25 27.73
N LEU A 431 12.76 11.70 28.83
CA LEU A 431 13.99 11.14 29.40
C LEU A 431 13.73 9.87 30.21
N GLU A 432 12.60 9.78 30.93
CA GLU A 432 12.29 8.64 31.80
C GLU A 432 11.61 7.47 31.06
N TYR A 433 10.76 7.76 30.08
CA TYR A 433 9.90 6.78 29.40
C TYR A 433 10.10 6.70 27.86
N GLY A 434 10.75 7.70 27.25
CA GLY A 434 10.97 7.74 25.80
C GLY A 434 11.96 6.71 25.25
N TYR A 435 12.22 6.76 23.94
CA TYR A 435 13.03 5.75 23.22
C TYR A 435 14.43 5.50 23.82
N PHE A 436 15.08 6.50 24.41
CA PHE A 436 16.37 6.30 25.09
C PHE A 436 16.23 5.42 26.34
N ALA A 437 15.16 5.58 27.11
CA ALA A 437 14.88 4.74 28.28
C ALA A 437 14.48 3.32 27.84
N ILE A 438 13.68 3.18 26.79
CA ILE A 438 13.36 1.88 26.17
C ILE A 438 14.66 1.17 25.78
N CYS A 439 15.52 1.82 24.99
CA CYS A 439 16.76 1.22 24.49
C CYS A 439 17.84 1.03 25.57
N GLN A 440 17.78 1.73 26.70
CA GLN A 440 18.63 1.44 27.86
C GLN A 440 18.22 0.13 28.56
N ASN A 441 16.95 -0.27 28.47
CA ASN A 441 16.40 -1.46 29.12
C ASN A 441 16.17 -2.64 28.15
N TRP A 442 16.23 -2.42 26.83
CA TRP A 442 16.14 -3.45 25.80
C TRP A 442 17.46 -4.25 25.70
N PRO A 443 17.45 -5.59 25.71
CA PRO A 443 18.66 -6.40 25.90
C PRO A 443 19.40 -6.65 24.58
N VAL A 444 19.95 -5.60 23.99
CA VAL A 444 20.77 -5.63 22.77
C VAL A 444 22.17 -5.06 23.02
N GLU A 445 23.16 -5.55 22.28
CA GLU A 445 24.48 -4.92 22.23
C GLU A 445 24.50 -3.83 21.16
N LYS A 446 25.15 -2.71 21.45
CA LYS A 446 25.34 -1.63 20.45
C LYS A 446 26.24 -2.13 19.33
N ALA A 447 25.83 -1.96 18.08
CA ALA A 447 26.67 -2.31 16.94
C ALA A 447 27.95 -1.45 16.87
N ASP A 448 28.96 -1.93 16.15
CA ASP A 448 30.18 -1.16 15.93
C ASP A 448 29.85 0.15 15.20
N PRO A 449 30.34 1.33 15.63
CA PRO A 449 30.02 2.62 14.99
C PRO A 449 30.29 2.68 13.49
N SER A 450 31.17 1.82 12.96
CA SER A 450 31.41 1.70 11.52
C SER A 450 30.18 1.31 10.70
N VAL A 451 29.13 0.73 11.30
CA VAL A 451 27.86 0.47 10.58
C VAL A 451 27.19 1.75 10.09
N ARG A 452 27.45 2.90 10.73
CA ARG A 452 26.93 4.22 10.32
C ARG A 452 27.72 4.89 9.20
N ASN A 453 28.84 4.31 8.76
CA ASN A 453 29.61 4.88 7.65
C ASN A 453 28.76 4.86 6.36
N PRO A 454 28.75 5.95 5.57
CA PRO A 454 28.11 5.93 4.26
C PRO A 454 28.69 4.83 3.37
N VAL A 455 27.82 4.12 2.66
CA VAL A 455 28.22 3.01 1.79
C VAL A 455 28.75 3.54 0.47
N VAL A 456 29.97 3.17 0.13
CA VAL A 456 30.62 3.52 -1.14
C VAL A 456 30.59 2.32 -2.07
N SER A 457 29.96 2.47 -3.23
CA SER A 457 29.77 1.37 -4.19
C SER A 457 29.74 1.85 -5.65
N ASP A 458 29.96 0.92 -6.58
CA ASP A 458 29.76 1.04 -8.03
C ASP A 458 28.60 0.16 -8.55
N ILE A 459 27.90 -0.55 -7.64
CA ILE A 459 26.65 -1.25 -7.95
C ILE A 459 25.63 -0.24 -8.50
N PRO A 460 25.03 -0.48 -9.68
CA PRO A 460 23.95 0.33 -10.21
C PRO A 460 22.83 0.56 -9.19
N THR A 461 22.47 1.81 -8.91
CA THR A 461 21.45 2.14 -7.92
C THR A 461 20.44 3.19 -8.41
N LEU A 462 19.15 2.87 -8.37
CA LEU A 462 18.06 3.84 -8.53
C LEU A 462 17.61 4.34 -7.15
N ILE A 463 17.46 5.64 -6.99
CA ILE A 463 17.09 6.28 -5.73
C ILE A 463 15.87 7.17 -5.96
N LEU A 464 14.80 6.91 -5.21
CA LEU A 464 13.52 7.60 -5.30
C LEU A 464 13.21 8.28 -3.96
N GLY A 465 12.68 9.51 -4.00
CA GLY A 465 12.21 10.22 -2.81
C GLY A 465 11.03 11.13 -3.14
N GLY A 466 9.98 11.07 -2.31
CA GLY A 466 8.79 11.90 -2.49
C GLY A 466 8.96 13.29 -1.89
N GLU A 467 8.52 14.33 -2.60
CA GLU A 467 8.59 15.74 -2.18
C GLU A 467 8.03 15.97 -0.77
N TYR A 468 6.93 15.28 -0.41
CA TYR A 468 6.20 15.46 0.84
C TYR A 468 6.50 14.37 1.88
N ASP A 469 7.49 13.51 1.65
CA ASP A 469 7.85 12.42 2.56
C ASP A 469 8.24 12.98 3.96
N PRO A 470 7.42 12.74 5.00
CA PRO A 470 7.64 13.34 6.31
C PRO A 470 8.66 12.59 7.16
N VAL A 471 9.17 11.44 6.70
CA VAL A 471 10.08 10.55 7.43
C VAL A 471 11.46 10.48 6.76
N THR A 472 11.48 10.40 5.43
CA THR A 472 12.69 10.25 4.60
C THR A 472 12.70 11.24 3.44
N PRO A 473 12.91 12.54 3.72
CA PRO A 473 12.82 13.58 2.72
C PRO A 473 13.84 13.38 1.58
N PRO A 474 13.61 13.93 0.37
CA PRO A 474 14.46 13.69 -0.80
C PRO A 474 15.96 14.00 -0.63
N GLU A 475 16.29 14.90 0.30
CA GLU A 475 17.66 15.19 0.72
C GLU A 475 18.42 13.95 1.22
N TYR A 476 17.72 12.99 1.82
CA TYR A 476 18.33 11.73 2.27
C TYR A 476 18.73 10.85 1.10
N GLY A 477 17.93 10.81 0.04
CA GLY A 477 18.31 10.16 -1.22
C GLY A 477 19.53 10.81 -1.86
N ARG A 478 19.61 12.16 -1.87
CA ARG A 478 20.80 12.89 -2.31
C ARG A 478 22.05 12.52 -1.50
N MET A 479 21.95 12.47 -0.17
CA MET A 479 23.07 12.09 0.71
C MET A 479 23.62 10.68 0.39
N VAL A 480 22.76 9.71 0.05
CA VAL A 480 23.21 8.38 -0.36
C VAL A 480 23.84 8.41 -1.77
N ALA A 481 23.23 9.12 -2.72
CA ALA A 481 23.74 9.28 -4.08
C ALA A 481 25.17 9.85 -4.13
N GLU A 482 25.55 10.76 -3.23
CA GLU A 482 26.92 11.32 -3.15
C GLU A 482 28.02 10.27 -2.96
N HIS A 483 27.69 9.09 -2.41
CA HIS A 483 28.63 8.01 -2.16
C HIS A 483 28.55 6.85 -3.18
N LEU A 484 27.56 6.86 -4.07
CA LEU A 484 27.33 5.82 -5.06
C LEU A 484 27.77 6.28 -6.46
N SER A 485 28.82 5.66 -6.97
CA SER A 485 29.49 6.11 -8.21
C SER A 485 28.72 5.80 -9.50
N ASN A 486 27.63 5.03 -9.39
CA ASN A 486 26.76 4.61 -10.47
C ASN A 486 25.29 4.64 -10.00
N SER A 487 24.78 5.83 -9.72
CA SER A 487 23.41 6.02 -9.22
C SER A 487 22.61 7.08 -9.96
N TYR A 488 21.29 6.87 -10.02
CA TYR A 488 20.31 7.83 -10.53
C TYR A 488 19.38 8.24 -9.39
N PHE A 489 19.30 9.54 -9.08
CA PHE A 489 18.43 10.06 -8.04
C PHE A 489 17.29 10.89 -8.65
N PHE A 490 16.05 10.59 -8.27
CA PHE A 490 14.87 11.29 -8.73
C PHE A 490 13.93 11.66 -7.56
N GLU A 491 13.63 12.95 -7.47
CA GLU A 491 12.66 13.53 -6.53
C GLU A 491 11.27 13.60 -7.20
N PHE A 492 10.24 13.02 -6.59
CA PHE A 492 8.91 12.94 -7.18
C PHE A 492 7.99 14.02 -6.60
N PRO A 493 7.54 14.99 -7.42
CA PRO A 493 6.60 16.00 -6.97
C PRO A 493 5.29 15.38 -6.49
N SER A 494 4.68 15.95 -5.46
CA SER A 494 3.33 15.57 -4.98
C SER A 494 3.21 14.16 -4.39
N ILE A 495 4.32 13.45 -4.20
CA ILE A 495 4.35 12.10 -3.61
C ILE A 495 4.83 12.17 -2.16
N GLY A 496 4.22 11.35 -1.30
CA GLY A 496 4.62 11.12 0.08
C GLY A 496 5.67 10.01 0.18
N HIS A 497 5.47 9.07 1.10
CA HIS A 497 6.38 7.94 1.32
C HIS A 497 6.09 6.77 0.37
N SER A 498 7.10 5.91 0.12
CA SER A 498 7.02 4.74 -0.78
C SER A 498 6.58 5.12 -2.21
N VAL A 499 7.47 5.79 -2.93
CA VAL A 499 7.23 6.43 -4.23
C VAL A 499 6.84 5.41 -5.31
N ALA A 500 7.54 4.28 -5.41
CA ALA A 500 7.27 3.28 -6.45
C ALA A 500 5.95 2.53 -6.21
N VAL A 501 5.52 2.36 -4.95
CA VAL A 501 4.19 1.81 -4.67
C VAL A 501 3.10 2.86 -4.94
N SER A 502 3.38 4.14 -4.66
CA SER A 502 2.42 5.24 -4.78
C SER A 502 2.17 5.75 -6.21
N ASN A 503 3.08 5.57 -7.16
CA ASN A 503 3.05 6.31 -8.44
C ASN A 503 3.43 5.48 -9.68
N GLU A 504 2.66 5.60 -10.76
CA GLU A 504 2.87 4.82 -11.99
C GLU A 504 4.15 5.20 -12.75
N CYS A 505 4.48 6.50 -12.83
CA CYS A 505 5.74 6.94 -13.45
C CYS A 505 6.95 6.36 -12.69
N ALA A 506 6.89 6.30 -11.36
CA ALA A 506 7.91 5.66 -10.54
C ALA A 506 8.02 4.15 -10.80
N ARG A 507 6.90 3.44 -11.01
CA ARG A 507 6.90 2.02 -11.41
C ARG A 507 7.52 1.80 -12.78
N GLN A 508 7.15 2.62 -13.77
CA GLN A 508 7.73 2.56 -15.11
C GLN A 508 9.26 2.74 -15.04
N MET A 509 9.74 3.81 -14.38
CA MET A 509 11.17 4.07 -14.20
C MET A 509 11.90 2.94 -13.43
N THR A 510 11.25 2.33 -12.45
CA THR A 510 11.78 1.18 -11.71
C THR A 510 11.93 -0.05 -12.61
N THR A 511 10.94 -0.30 -13.48
CA THR A 511 10.97 -1.42 -14.44
C THR A 511 12.07 -1.21 -15.49
N GLU A 512 12.16 -0.01 -16.08
CA GLU A 512 13.22 0.36 -17.04
C GLU A 512 14.63 0.20 -16.45
N PHE A 513 14.80 0.60 -15.19
CA PHE A 513 16.05 0.41 -14.46
C PHE A 513 16.36 -1.06 -14.17
N LEU A 514 15.37 -1.88 -13.79
CA LEU A 514 15.56 -3.31 -13.56
C LEU A 514 16.00 -4.03 -14.84
N ASP A 515 15.43 -3.67 -15.98
CA ASP A 515 15.79 -4.24 -17.28
C ASP A 515 17.21 -3.82 -17.71
N ASN A 516 17.54 -2.52 -17.60
CA ASN A 516 18.86 -2.00 -17.96
C ASN A 516 19.43 -1.02 -16.92
N PRO A 517 20.03 -1.52 -15.83
CA PRO A 517 20.47 -0.68 -14.72
C PRO A 517 21.71 0.18 -15.05
N THR A 518 22.30 0.03 -16.24
CA THR A 518 23.43 0.85 -16.71
C THR A 518 23.00 2.08 -17.51
N THR A 519 21.70 2.32 -17.63
CA THR A 519 21.10 3.44 -18.35
C THR A 519 20.16 4.21 -17.43
N GLU A 520 20.17 5.52 -17.55
CA GLU A 520 19.27 6.42 -16.82
C GLU A 520 17.82 6.20 -17.33
N PRO A 521 16.85 5.86 -16.46
CA PRO A 521 15.44 5.70 -16.85
C PRO A 521 14.80 6.99 -17.40
N ASP A 522 13.77 6.86 -18.23
CA ASP A 522 13.06 8.03 -18.75
C ASP A 522 12.21 8.68 -17.64
N SER A 523 12.68 9.83 -17.16
CA SER A 523 12.02 10.58 -16.08
C SER A 523 11.01 11.64 -16.55
N THR A 524 10.72 11.73 -17.86
CA THR A 524 9.85 12.77 -18.43
C THR A 524 8.41 12.71 -17.92
N CYS A 525 7.91 11.54 -17.52
CA CYS A 525 6.59 11.40 -16.91
C CYS A 525 6.44 12.14 -15.56
N ARG A 526 7.54 12.59 -14.93
CA ARG A 526 7.50 13.47 -13.74
C ARG A 526 7.13 14.91 -14.07
N GLU A 527 7.31 15.38 -15.31
CA GLU A 527 7.03 16.78 -15.69
C GLU A 527 5.53 17.15 -15.63
N THR A 528 4.64 16.15 -15.59
CA THR A 528 3.19 16.31 -15.46
C THR A 528 2.68 16.08 -14.03
N LEU A 529 3.54 15.77 -13.07
CA LEU A 529 3.14 15.57 -11.67
C LEU A 529 3.02 16.92 -10.97
N ALA A 530 1.83 17.22 -10.45
CA ALA A 530 1.52 18.40 -9.66
C ALA A 530 0.47 18.06 -8.60
N ILE A 531 0.43 18.82 -7.51
CA ILE A 531 -0.51 18.62 -6.42
C ILE A 531 -1.82 19.33 -6.74
N GLU A 532 -2.90 18.56 -6.91
CA GLU A 532 -4.24 19.10 -7.11
C GLU A 532 -4.95 19.17 -5.77
N PHE A 533 -4.83 20.31 -5.08
CA PHE A 533 -5.44 20.51 -3.77
C PHE A 533 -6.95 20.31 -3.79
N VAL A 534 -7.45 19.56 -2.81
CA VAL A 534 -8.87 19.38 -2.58
C VAL A 534 -9.48 20.70 -2.13
N LEU A 535 -10.52 21.14 -2.83
CA LEU A 535 -11.32 22.32 -2.48
C LEU A 535 -12.74 21.89 -2.06
N PRO A 536 -13.48 22.70 -1.28
CA PRO A 536 -14.86 22.42 -0.92
C PRO A 536 -15.75 22.34 -2.16
N ILE A 537 -16.67 21.39 -2.18
CA ILE A 537 -17.63 21.23 -3.28
C ILE A 537 -18.57 22.45 -3.33
N ASP A 538 -18.64 23.11 -4.49
CA ASP A 538 -19.67 24.12 -4.78
C ASP A 538 -20.98 23.43 -5.17
N PHE A 539 -21.79 23.09 -4.17
CA PHE A 539 -23.11 22.47 -4.36
C PHE A 539 -24.11 23.36 -5.13
N GLU A 540 -23.87 24.67 -5.27
CA GLU A 540 -24.74 25.54 -6.08
C GLU A 540 -24.49 25.39 -7.59
N ASN A 541 -23.31 24.90 -8.00
CA ASN A 541 -22.86 24.82 -9.40
C ASN A 541 -22.37 23.42 -9.84
N ILE A 542 -22.93 22.34 -9.27
CA ILE A 542 -22.61 20.97 -9.71
C ILE A 542 -23.09 20.73 -11.14
N SER A 543 -22.14 20.46 -12.04
CA SER A 543 -22.40 19.91 -13.38
C SER A 543 -22.56 18.40 -13.31
N LEU A 544 -23.62 17.87 -13.93
CA LEU A 544 -23.87 16.43 -14.03
C LEU A 544 -23.62 15.93 -15.46
N ILE A 545 -22.82 14.88 -15.60
CA ILE A 545 -22.54 14.20 -16.89
C ILE A 545 -23.29 12.86 -16.97
N PRO A 546 -23.73 12.43 -18.17
CA PRO A 546 -24.34 11.12 -18.35
C PRO A 546 -23.31 10.01 -18.22
N ILE A 547 -23.72 8.87 -17.66
CA ILE A 547 -22.93 7.64 -17.55
C ILE A 547 -23.74 6.42 -17.96
N THR A 548 -23.04 5.35 -18.34
CA THR A 548 -23.59 4.01 -18.52
C THR A 548 -22.80 3.02 -17.67
N ILE A 549 -23.50 2.15 -16.94
CA ILE A 549 -22.94 1.06 -16.14
C ILE A 549 -23.46 -0.23 -16.77
N THR A 550 -22.66 -0.74 -17.72
CA THR A 550 -22.99 -1.86 -18.61
C THR A 550 -23.22 -3.16 -17.86
N GLU A 551 -22.54 -3.34 -16.73
CA GLU A 551 -22.62 -4.49 -15.82
C GLU A 551 -24.04 -4.70 -15.30
N PHE A 552 -24.82 -3.63 -15.16
CA PHE A 552 -26.18 -3.65 -14.63
C PHE A 552 -27.24 -3.17 -15.65
N GLY A 553 -26.84 -2.81 -16.88
CA GLY A 553 -27.75 -2.22 -17.88
C GLY A 553 -28.31 -0.86 -17.47
N ILE A 554 -27.55 -0.08 -16.68
CA ILE A 554 -27.99 1.20 -16.11
C ILE A 554 -27.46 2.36 -16.94
N GLN A 555 -28.32 3.34 -17.21
CA GLN A 555 -27.91 4.69 -17.61
C GLN A 555 -28.31 5.67 -16.51
N ALA A 556 -27.40 6.57 -16.13
CA ALA A 556 -27.62 7.55 -15.08
C ALA A 556 -26.88 8.86 -15.40
N VAL A 557 -26.81 9.75 -14.42
CA VAL A 557 -25.86 10.88 -14.42
C VAL A 557 -25.02 10.82 -13.14
N VAL A 558 -23.85 11.45 -13.13
CA VAL A 558 -23.03 11.71 -11.93
C VAL A 558 -22.40 13.09 -12.03
N PRO A 559 -21.95 13.70 -10.91
CA PRO A 559 -21.18 14.93 -10.96
C PRO A 559 -19.89 14.80 -11.80
N GLU A 560 -19.61 15.79 -12.65
CA GLU A 560 -18.48 15.81 -13.58
C GLU A 560 -17.11 15.71 -12.89
N SER A 561 -17.01 16.27 -11.68
CA SER A 561 -15.77 16.28 -10.90
C SER A 561 -15.54 15.01 -10.07
N TRP A 562 -16.47 14.05 -10.03
CA TRP A 562 -16.36 12.88 -9.16
C TRP A 562 -15.62 11.74 -9.85
N THR A 563 -14.71 11.11 -9.11
CA THR A 563 -13.87 10.03 -9.62
C THR A 563 -14.62 8.70 -9.54
N ARG A 564 -14.75 8.01 -10.68
CA ARG A 564 -15.21 6.61 -10.73
C ARG A 564 -14.08 5.71 -10.23
N VAL A 565 -14.34 4.95 -9.16
CA VAL A 565 -13.37 4.07 -8.49
C VAL A 565 -13.70 2.59 -8.65
N ALA A 566 -14.94 2.24 -8.95
CA ALA A 566 -15.38 0.93 -9.46
C ALA A 566 -16.55 1.15 -10.45
N PRO A 567 -17.04 0.13 -11.18
CA PRO A 567 -18.10 0.32 -12.17
C PRO A 567 -19.35 1.04 -11.64
N GLU A 568 -19.79 0.68 -10.43
CA GLU A 568 -20.92 1.27 -9.70
C GLU A 568 -20.55 2.44 -8.77
N TYR A 569 -19.27 2.65 -8.48
CA TYR A 569 -18.80 3.38 -7.30
C TYR A 569 -18.04 4.65 -7.67
N TYR A 570 -18.48 5.77 -7.08
CA TYR A 570 -17.99 7.11 -7.37
C TYR A 570 -17.69 7.85 -6.06
N VAL A 571 -16.63 8.65 -6.05
CA VAL A 571 -16.19 9.42 -4.88
C VAL A 571 -15.97 10.88 -5.28
N SER A 572 -16.43 11.79 -4.43
CA SER A 572 -16.25 13.24 -4.57
C SER A 572 -14.78 13.69 -4.54
N PRO A 573 -14.42 14.85 -5.12
CA PRO A 573 -13.07 15.41 -5.05
C PRO A 573 -12.50 15.49 -3.63
N ASP A 574 -13.33 15.81 -2.64
CA ASP A 574 -12.91 15.92 -1.24
C ASP A 574 -12.98 14.60 -0.45
N THR A 575 -13.37 13.51 -1.11
CA THR A 575 -13.52 12.16 -0.55
C THR A 575 -14.50 12.04 0.62
N THR A 576 -15.28 13.10 0.90
CA THR A 576 -16.27 13.10 2.01
C THR A 576 -17.62 12.54 1.60
N ILE A 577 -17.81 12.30 0.30
CA ILE A 577 -19.07 11.83 -0.29
C ILE A 577 -18.79 10.68 -1.24
N GLU A 578 -19.54 9.61 -1.07
CA GLU A 578 -19.47 8.39 -1.85
C GLU A 578 -20.85 8.09 -2.47
N LEU A 579 -20.87 7.53 -3.67
CA LEU A 579 -22.07 7.24 -4.45
C LEU A 579 -21.97 5.85 -5.09
N VAL A 580 -22.97 5.02 -4.85
CA VAL A 580 -23.13 3.68 -5.43
C VAL A 580 -24.40 3.66 -6.28
N ILE A 581 -24.27 3.24 -7.55
CA ILE A 581 -25.38 3.07 -8.49
C ILE A 581 -25.29 1.66 -9.09
N LYS A 582 -26.17 0.74 -8.67
CA LYS A 582 -26.13 -0.66 -9.12
C LYS A 582 -27.50 -1.35 -9.12
N GLU A 583 -27.52 -2.57 -9.63
CA GLU A 583 -28.50 -3.58 -9.24
C GLU A 583 -27.91 -4.44 -8.12
N ASP A 584 -28.70 -4.73 -7.08
CA ASP A 584 -28.31 -5.61 -5.98
C ASP A 584 -29.21 -6.86 -5.99
N THR A 585 -28.61 -8.00 -6.32
CA THR A 585 -29.25 -9.32 -6.40
C THR A 585 -28.97 -10.20 -5.18
N ASP A 586 -27.96 -9.84 -4.38
CA ASP A 586 -27.36 -10.76 -3.40
C ASP A 586 -27.78 -10.43 -1.97
N SER A 587 -28.23 -9.21 -1.70
CA SER A 587 -28.67 -8.77 -0.39
C SER A 587 -30.20 -8.72 -0.24
N ASP A 588 -30.67 -9.04 0.97
CA ASP A 588 -32.06 -8.80 1.34
C ASP A 588 -32.27 -7.30 1.57
N ARG A 589 -33.16 -6.70 0.77
CA ARG A 589 -33.41 -5.24 0.76
C ARG A 589 -33.77 -4.67 2.13
N GLU A 590 -34.57 -5.38 2.92
CA GLU A 590 -34.99 -4.88 4.24
C GLU A 590 -33.83 -4.94 5.24
N GLN A 591 -33.02 -6.00 5.23
CA GLN A 591 -31.79 -6.09 6.03
C GLN A 591 -30.72 -5.07 5.59
N PHE A 592 -30.66 -4.75 4.30
CA PHE A 592 -29.82 -3.66 3.79
C PHE A 592 -30.27 -2.31 4.34
N LEU A 593 -31.57 -1.98 4.24
CA LEU A 593 -32.15 -0.74 4.78
C LEU A 593 -31.95 -0.65 6.30
N GLU A 594 -32.16 -1.73 7.06
CA GLU A 594 -31.91 -1.78 8.50
C GLU A 594 -30.44 -1.51 8.84
N ARG A 595 -29.49 -2.11 8.09
CA ARG A 595 -28.04 -1.90 8.28
C ARG A 595 -27.61 -0.46 8.07
N TRP A 596 -28.21 0.23 7.10
CA TRP A 596 -27.93 1.64 6.79
C TRP A 596 -28.72 2.65 7.65
N GLY A 597 -29.47 2.16 8.64
CA GLY A 597 -30.27 3.02 9.52
C GLY A 597 -31.35 3.79 8.76
N ALA A 598 -31.97 3.15 7.76
CA ALA A 598 -32.93 3.80 6.89
C ALA A 598 -34.15 4.35 7.66
N SER A 599 -34.55 5.57 7.33
CA SER A 599 -35.71 6.25 7.91
C SER A 599 -37.06 5.63 7.50
N ASP A 600 -38.16 6.16 8.04
CA ASP A 600 -39.46 6.06 7.36
C ASP A 600 -39.36 6.63 5.92
N VAL A 601 -40.19 6.14 5.00
CA VAL A 601 -40.20 6.56 3.58
C VAL A 601 -40.41 8.08 3.47
N ILE A 602 -39.45 8.76 2.84
CA ILE A 602 -39.45 10.21 2.63
C ILE A 602 -40.32 10.59 1.43
N SER A 603 -40.16 9.84 0.33
CA SER A 603 -40.83 10.12 -0.94
C SER A 603 -40.93 8.86 -1.79
N GLU A 604 -41.87 8.86 -2.72
CA GLU A 604 -41.95 7.89 -3.82
C GLU A 604 -41.91 8.64 -5.16
N ILE A 605 -41.01 8.22 -6.05
CA ILE A 605 -40.77 8.86 -7.34
C ILE A 605 -40.93 7.84 -8.46
N THR A 606 -41.96 8.01 -9.30
CA THR A 606 -42.08 7.23 -10.55
C THR A 606 -41.45 7.99 -11.72
N ARG A 607 -40.39 7.41 -12.30
CA ARG A 607 -39.65 7.90 -13.47
C ARG A 607 -39.19 6.72 -14.32
N ASN A 608 -39.16 6.88 -15.63
CA ASN A 608 -38.60 5.89 -16.58
C ASN A 608 -39.09 4.45 -16.37
N ASN A 609 -40.38 4.28 -16.04
CA ASN A 609 -41.08 3.02 -15.69
C ASN A 609 -40.65 2.34 -14.37
N LEU A 610 -39.70 2.90 -13.62
CA LEU A 610 -39.38 2.49 -12.25
C LEU A 610 -40.16 3.34 -11.24
N THR A 611 -40.56 2.73 -10.12
CA THR A 611 -41.07 3.43 -8.95
C THR A 611 -40.06 3.29 -7.84
N TRP A 612 -39.40 4.40 -7.52
CA TRP A 612 -38.39 4.50 -6.49
C TRP A 612 -39.03 4.85 -5.14
N THR A 613 -38.61 4.16 -4.09
CA THR A 613 -38.87 4.54 -2.69
C THR A 613 -37.59 5.13 -2.11
N LEU A 614 -37.69 6.35 -1.56
CA LEU A 614 -36.57 7.14 -1.04
C LEU A 614 -36.56 7.16 0.49
N TYR A 615 -35.37 7.05 1.08
CA TYR A 615 -35.09 6.98 2.51
C TYR A 615 -33.88 7.89 2.85
N GLU A 616 -33.82 8.41 4.07
CA GLU A 616 -32.57 8.92 4.67
C GLU A 616 -31.82 7.73 5.24
N ALA A 617 -30.50 7.67 4.99
CA ALA A 617 -29.58 6.80 5.73
C ALA A 617 -29.02 7.59 6.92
N ASN A 618 -28.93 6.96 8.09
CA ASN A 618 -28.25 7.54 9.25
C ASN A 618 -27.69 6.44 10.16
N ILE A 619 -26.37 6.25 10.14
CA ILE A 619 -25.65 5.38 11.06
C ILE A 619 -24.99 6.27 12.12
N THR A 620 -25.77 6.65 13.12
CA THR A 620 -25.42 7.66 14.14
C THR A 620 -24.08 7.37 14.83
N ASP A 621 -23.79 6.10 15.13
CA ASP A 621 -22.55 5.68 15.82
C ASP A 621 -21.26 5.94 15.00
N TYR A 622 -21.40 6.16 13.69
CA TYR A 622 -20.30 6.34 12.73
C TYR A 622 -20.32 7.75 12.08
N ASN A 623 -21.27 8.62 12.44
CA ASN A 623 -21.54 9.92 11.80
C ASN A 623 -21.76 9.85 10.27
N ILE A 624 -22.19 8.68 9.77
CA ILE A 624 -22.52 8.49 8.36
C ILE A 624 -24.00 8.83 8.17
N ALA A 625 -24.27 9.74 7.24
CA ALA A 625 -25.60 10.13 6.83
C ALA A 625 -25.71 10.08 5.30
N GLY A 626 -26.92 10.11 4.75
CA GLY A 626 -27.07 10.01 3.30
C GLY A 626 -28.50 9.78 2.84
N TYR A 627 -28.63 9.30 1.61
CA TYR A 627 -29.93 8.93 1.03
C TYR A 627 -29.86 7.62 0.27
N ILE A 628 -30.95 6.87 0.33
CA ILE A 628 -31.13 5.58 -0.35
C ILE A 628 -32.35 5.69 -1.23
N ALA A 629 -32.23 5.34 -2.51
CA ALA A 629 -33.36 5.08 -3.38
C ALA A 629 -33.33 3.61 -3.78
N THR A 630 -34.44 2.91 -3.61
CA THR A 630 -34.60 1.53 -4.12
C THR A 630 -35.78 1.45 -5.09
N ALA A 631 -35.62 0.68 -6.16
CA ALA A 631 -36.70 0.29 -7.06
C ALA A 631 -36.61 -1.21 -7.35
N PRO A 632 -37.73 -1.94 -7.52
CA PRO A 632 -37.68 -3.36 -7.83
C PRO A 632 -37.05 -3.61 -9.19
N SER A 633 -36.22 -4.66 -9.30
CA SER A 633 -35.76 -5.24 -10.56
C SER A 633 -36.31 -6.67 -10.72
N ASP A 634 -35.91 -7.39 -11.78
CA ASP A 634 -36.38 -8.75 -12.02
C ASP A 634 -35.66 -9.79 -11.13
N ASP A 635 -34.38 -9.58 -10.83
CA ASP A 635 -33.55 -10.49 -10.01
C ASP A 635 -33.27 -9.96 -8.59
N GLY A 636 -33.64 -8.71 -8.27
CA GLY A 636 -33.38 -8.08 -6.98
C GLY A 636 -33.98 -6.67 -6.86
N TYR A 637 -33.13 -5.68 -6.63
CA TYR A 637 -33.53 -4.27 -6.64
C TYR A 637 -32.43 -3.35 -7.19
N PHE A 638 -32.83 -2.30 -7.91
CA PHE A 638 -31.94 -1.19 -8.23
C PHE A 638 -31.71 -0.32 -7.01
N LEU A 639 -30.47 0.12 -6.83
CA LEU A 639 -29.99 0.91 -5.71
C LEU A 639 -29.28 2.17 -6.23
N VAL A 640 -29.70 3.33 -5.72
CA VAL A 640 -28.86 4.52 -5.65
C VAL A 640 -28.63 4.81 -4.18
N LEU A 641 -27.39 4.72 -3.72
CA LEU A 641 -26.96 5.06 -2.36
C LEU A 641 -25.98 6.22 -2.47
N ILE A 642 -26.23 7.30 -1.73
CA ILE A 642 -25.27 8.38 -1.54
C ILE A 642 -25.01 8.52 -0.04
N VAL A 643 -23.73 8.57 0.36
CA VAL A 643 -23.32 8.64 1.76
C VAL A 643 -22.29 9.75 1.97
N THR A 644 -22.37 10.40 3.13
CA THR A 644 -21.65 11.61 3.47
C THR A 644 -21.66 11.81 4.99
N THR A 645 -21.18 12.95 5.49
CA THR A 645 -21.37 13.35 6.89
C THR A 645 -22.72 14.04 7.09
N SER A 646 -23.25 14.00 8.32
CA SER A 646 -24.50 14.66 8.68
C SER A 646 -24.54 16.17 8.35
N ALA A 647 -23.38 16.83 8.23
CA ALA A 647 -23.30 18.26 7.93
C ALA A 647 -23.51 18.59 6.44
N GLN A 648 -23.21 17.65 5.53
CA GLN A 648 -23.34 17.82 4.08
C GLN A 648 -24.62 17.21 3.50
N GLN A 649 -25.29 16.32 4.25
CA GLN A 649 -26.46 15.54 3.80
C GLN A 649 -27.52 16.41 3.10
N GLU A 650 -28.05 17.45 3.75
CA GLU A 650 -29.13 18.28 3.18
C GLU A 650 -28.75 18.94 1.83
N LEU A 651 -27.46 19.21 1.60
CA LEU A 651 -26.99 19.85 0.36
C LEU A 651 -27.05 18.91 -0.85
N LEU A 652 -26.98 17.59 -0.64
CA LEU A 652 -26.93 16.57 -1.69
C LEU A 652 -28.29 16.20 -2.27
N PHE A 653 -29.38 16.37 -1.52
CA PHE A 653 -30.68 15.81 -1.89
C PHE A 653 -31.21 16.34 -3.23
N ASP A 654 -31.21 17.66 -3.38
CA ASP A 654 -31.69 18.35 -4.58
C ASP A 654 -30.60 18.53 -5.65
N SER A 655 -29.32 18.64 -5.25
CA SER A 655 -28.20 18.94 -6.17
C SER A 655 -27.62 17.71 -6.88
N VAL A 656 -27.64 16.54 -6.23
CA VAL A 656 -27.00 15.32 -6.73
C VAL A 656 -27.97 14.15 -6.72
N PHE A 657 -28.50 13.78 -5.55
CA PHE A 657 -29.22 12.53 -5.35
C PHE A 657 -30.51 12.41 -6.17
N THR A 658 -31.41 13.39 -6.06
CA THR A 658 -32.67 13.39 -6.81
C THR A 658 -32.44 13.44 -8.33
N PRO A 659 -31.55 14.31 -8.88
CA PRO A 659 -31.16 14.26 -10.28
C PRO A 659 -30.68 12.89 -10.80
N ILE A 660 -29.88 12.16 -10.02
CA ILE A 660 -29.43 10.79 -10.38
C ILE A 660 -30.64 9.86 -10.52
N VAL A 661 -31.51 9.83 -9.50
CA VAL A 661 -32.72 8.97 -9.48
C VAL A 661 -33.71 9.33 -10.58
N GLU A 662 -33.86 10.62 -10.93
CA GLU A 662 -34.72 11.05 -12.04
C GLU A 662 -34.13 10.73 -13.43
N ALA A 663 -32.82 10.77 -13.57
CA ALA A 663 -32.11 10.43 -14.80
C ALA A 663 -32.02 8.90 -15.02
N PHE A 664 -32.02 8.11 -13.95
CA PHE A 664 -31.83 6.65 -13.97
C PHE A 664 -32.77 5.96 -14.96
N ARG A 665 -32.19 5.11 -15.81
CA ARG A 665 -32.90 4.21 -16.73
C ARG A 665 -32.27 2.83 -16.64
N TYR A 666 -33.12 1.82 -16.62
CA TYR A 666 -32.73 0.44 -16.87
C TYR A 666 -33.11 0.07 -18.30
N ASP A 667 -32.19 -0.55 -19.01
CA ASP A 667 -32.44 -1.25 -20.27
C ASP A 667 -31.68 -2.58 -20.23
N GLU A 668 -32.41 -3.69 -20.12
CA GLU A 668 -31.83 -5.04 -20.15
C GLU A 668 -31.01 -5.28 -21.44
N SER A 669 -31.34 -4.59 -22.54
CA SER A 669 -30.53 -4.66 -23.76
C SER A 669 -29.23 -3.84 -23.71
N ILE A 670 -28.87 -3.25 -22.56
CA ILE A 670 -27.54 -2.70 -22.27
C ILE A 670 -26.71 -3.66 -21.40
N LYS A 671 -27.33 -4.63 -20.69
CA LYS A 671 -26.59 -5.70 -20.01
C LYS A 671 -25.86 -6.54 -21.05
N ASP A 672 -24.57 -6.79 -20.80
CA ASP A 672 -23.67 -7.53 -21.69
C ASP A 672 -23.56 -6.99 -23.14
N THR A 673 -24.07 -5.78 -23.45
CA THR A 673 -23.73 -5.14 -24.73
C THR A 673 -22.33 -4.60 -24.70
N ALA A 674 -21.43 -5.41 -25.21
CA ALA A 674 -20.19 -4.94 -25.77
C ALA A 674 -20.47 -4.04 -27.00
N ASP A 675 -20.38 -2.73 -26.78
CA ASP A 675 -20.48 -1.60 -27.74
C ASP A 675 -21.77 -1.41 -28.56
N VAL A 676 -22.47 -0.28 -28.32
CA VAL A 676 -22.48 0.88 -29.24
C VAL A 676 -22.75 2.18 -28.45
N GLU A 677 -21.72 2.99 -28.22
CA GLU A 677 -21.92 4.39 -27.85
C GLU A 677 -22.28 5.21 -29.11
N GLU A 678 -23.56 5.57 -29.31
CA GLU A 678 -23.92 6.65 -30.26
C GLU A 678 -23.51 8.01 -29.66
N ILE A 679 -22.21 8.29 -29.73
CA ILE A 679 -21.65 9.62 -29.50
C ILE A 679 -22.39 10.61 -30.43
N PRO A 680 -22.87 11.77 -29.92
CA PRO A 680 -23.47 12.80 -30.78
C PRO A 680 -22.48 13.15 -31.90
N PRO A 681 -22.94 13.36 -33.15
CA PRO A 681 -22.16 13.12 -34.37
C PRO A 681 -20.77 13.74 -34.30
N ALA A 682 -19.78 12.88 -34.09
CA ALA A 682 -18.41 13.28 -33.80
C ALA A 682 -17.84 14.14 -34.94
N THR A 683 -17.11 15.18 -34.56
CA THR A 683 -16.05 15.75 -35.39
C THR A 683 -15.21 14.61 -35.95
N ALA A 684 -15.09 14.53 -37.27
CA ALA A 684 -14.49 13.36 -37.93
C ALA A 684 -13.12 13.00 -37.32
N VAL A 685 -13.00 11.76 -36.83
CA VAL A 685 -11.75 11.24 -36.25
C VAL A 685 -10.63 11.42 -37.27
N LYS A 686 -9.69 12.32 -36.94
CA LYS A 686 -8.58 12.67 -37.81
C LYS A 686 -7.52 11.58 -37.67
N LEU A 687 -7.23 10.90 -38.78
CA LEU A 687 -6.18 9.89 -38.82
C LEU A 687 -4.84 10.53 -39.24
N ILE A 688 -3.77 10.18 -38.53
CA ILE A 688 -2.39 10.58 -38.81
C ILE A 688 -1.56 9.36 -39.23
N PRO A 689 -0.60 9.51 -40.16
CA PRO A 689 0.25 8.41 -40.59
C PRO A 689 1.32 8.07 -39.54
N PHE A 690 1.64 6.79 -39.42
CA PHE A 690 2.77 6.29 -38.63
C PHE A 690 3.65 5.35 -39.45
N GLU A 691 4.89 5.16 -38.99
CA GLU A 691 5.86 4.21 -39.51
C GLU A 691 6.57 3.54 -38.33
N ASP A 692 6.46 2.21 -38.22
CA ASP A 692 7.16 1.44 -37.20
C ASP A 692 8.42 0.80 -37.82
N GLU A 693 9.59 1.25 -37.36
CA GLU A 693 10.86 0.76 -37.90
C GLU A 693 11.25 -0.65 -37.41
N VAL A 694 10.63 -1.18 -36.35
CA VAL A 694 10.93 -2.52 -35.84
C VAL A 694 10.20 -3.56 -36.70
N PHE A 695 8.89 -3.38 -36.89
CA PHE A 695 8.04 -4.27 -37.67
C PHE A 695 8.00 -3.94 -39.18
N LYS A 696 8.61 -2.83 -39.61
CA LYS A 696 8.65 -2.38 -41.03
C LYS A 696 7.26 -2.13 -41.63
N ILE A 697 6.29 -1.79 -40.79
CA ILE A 697 4.92 -1.46 -41.20
C ILE A 697 4.69 0.05 -41.25
N ARG A 698 3.72 0.48 -42.06
CA ARG A 698 3.22 1.85 -42.14
C ARG A 698 1.71 1.82 -42.16
N GLY A 699 1.06 2.72 -41.44
CA GLY A 699 -0.39 2.74 -41.34
C GLY A 699 -0.94 4.10 -40.96
N LEU A 700 -2.14 4.09 -40.38
CA LEU A 700 -2.86 5.25 -39.89
C LEU A 700 -3.30 4.99 -38.44
N LEU A 701 -3.11 5.97 -37.57
CA LEU A 701 -3.58 5.98 -36.17
C LEU A 701 -4.55 7.16 -35.99
N PRO A 702 -5.46 7.14 -35.00
CA PRO A 702 -6.20 8.33 -34.61
C PRO A 702 -5.25 9.39 -34.01
N GLU A 703 -5.50 10.66 -34.30
CA GLU A 703 -4.78 11.78 -33.72
C GLU A 703 -4.93 11.80 -32.19
N GLY A 704 -3.83 11.96 -31.47
CA GLY A 704 -3.78 11.88 -30.00
C GLY A 704 -3.42 10.50 -29.44
N TRP A 705 -3.31 9.47 -30.27
CA TRP A 705 -2.76 8.17 -29.86
C TRP A 705 -1.24 8.19 -29.94
N THR A 706 -0.58 7.71 -28.89
CA THR A 706 0.88 7.65 -28.73
C THR A 706 1.36 6.21 -28.75
N GLN A 707 2.56 5.99 -29.28
CA GLN A 707 3.20 4.67 -29.24
C GLN A 707 3.70 4.39 -27.82
N VAL A 708 3.22 3.30 -27.21
CA VAL A 708 3.62 2.86 -25.86
C VAL A 708 4.60 1.68 -25.92
N GLN A 709 4.59 0.91 -27.01
CA GLN A 709 5.59 -0.13 -27.31
C GLN A 709 5.75 -0.26 -28.83
N ALA A 710 6.79 -0.94 -29.31
CA ALA A 710 6.90 -1.34 -30.72
C ALA A 710 5.60 -2.02 -31.18
N GLY A 711 4.96 -1.49 -32.23
CA GLY A 711 3.66 -1.95 -32.73
C GLY A 711 2.47 -1.83 -31.76
N ILE A 712 2.53 -1.07 -30.66
CA ILE A 712 1.41 -0.86 -29.72
C ILE A 712 1.20 0.63 -29.45
N HIS A 713 -0.05 1.07 -29.63
CA HIS A 713 -0.45 2.46 -29.44
C HIS A 713 -1.65 2.55 -28.49
N ALA A 714 -1.71 3.59 -27.68
CA ALA A 714 -2.80 3.87 -26.75
C ALA A 714 -3.14 5.36 -26.74
N ARG A 715 -4.25 5.74 -26.11
CA ARG A 715 -4.56 7.15 -25.81
C ARG A 715 -3.71 7.60 -24.62
N GLY A 716 -3.17 8.83 -24.68
CA GLY A 716 -2.18 9.28 -23.70
C GLY A 716 -2.71 9.37 -22.25
N SER A 717 -1.85 9.00 -21.30
CA SER A 717 -1.86 9.37 -19.87
C SER A 717 -3.17 9.23 -19.08
N SER A 718 -4.01 8.23 -19.38
CA SER A 718 -5.07 7.79 -18.48
C SER A 718 -4.89 6.32 -18.11
N ALA A 719 -4.69 6.03 -16.83
CA ALA A 719 -4.60 4.65 -16.32
C ALA A 719 -5.93 3.87 -16.43
N SER A 720 -7.05 4.55 -16.74
CA SER A 720 -8.38 3.95 -16.88
C SER A 720 -8.84 3.72 -18.32
N ASP A 721 -8.17 4.28 -19.34
CA ASP A 721 -8.48 3.98 -20.75
C ASP A 721 -7.68 2.77 -21.23
N GLN A 722 -8.27 1.57 -21.07
CA GLN A 722 -7.65 0.31 -21.48
C GLN A 722 -7.69 0.06 -23.00
N THR A 723 -8.07 1.06 -23.83
CA THR A 723 -8.11 0.87 -25.29
C THR A 723 -6.71 0.88 -25.91
N MET A 724 -6.27 -0.28 -26.42
CA MET A 724 -4.98 -0.44 -27.08
C MET A 724 -5.13 -0.86 -28.54
N LEU A 725 -4.30 -0.30 -29.42
CA LEU A 725 -4.22 -0.65 -30.84
C LEU A 725 -2.88 -1.34 -31.11
N ILE A 726 -2.94 -2.66 -31.30
CA ILE A 726 -1.78 -3.52 -31.59
C ILE A 726 -1.71 -3.77 -33.09
N GLN A 727 -0.58 -3.41 -33.70
CA GLN A 727 -0.26 -3.63 -35.11
C GLN A 727 1.15 -4.21 -35.22
N LYS A 728 1.24 -5.51 -35.47
CA LYS A 728 2.50 -6.26 -35.55
C LYS A 728 2.54 -7.13 -36.80
N SER A 729 3.74 -7.47 -37.27
CA SER A 729 3.96 -8.39 -38.39
C SER A 729 5.04 -9.40 -38.03
N TYR A 730 4.83 -10.67 -38.38
CA TYR A 730 5.70 -11.77 -37.99
C TYR A 730 6.34 -12.40 -39.24
N GLU A 731 7.63 -12.16 -39.46
CA GLU A 731 8.36 -12.73 -40.60
C GLU A 731 8.71 -14.22 -40.35
N GLY A 732 8.41 -15.08 -41.31
CA GLY A 732 8.75 -16.51 -41.25
C GLY A 732 7.82 -17.38 -40.39
N MET A 733 6.79 -16.82 -39.76
CA MET A 733 5.77 -17.54 -39.00
C MET A 733 4.57 -17.88 -39.90
N THR A 734 3.97 -19.07 -39.74
CA THR A 734 2.71 -19.41 -40.42
C THR A 734 1.53 -18.82 -39.67
N MET A 735 0.40 -18.57 -40.36
CA MET A 735 -0.82 -18.08 -39.71
C MET A 735 -1.30 -19.01 -38.58
N GLU A 736 -1.17 -20.33 -38.77
CA GLU A 736 -1.49 -21.35 -37.75
C GLU A 736 -0.62 -21.19 -36.49
N ALA A 737 0.71 -21.09 -36.63
CA ALA A 737 1.61 -20.91 -35.50
C ALA A 737 1.48 -19.53 -34.81
N LEU A 738 1.06 -18.49 -35.55
CA LEU A 738 0.73 -17.19 -34.99
C LEU A 738 -0.53 -17.26 -34.11
N LEU A 739 -1.55 -17.99 -34.58
CA LEU A 739 -2.81 -18.16 -33.84
C LEU A 739 -2.62 -19.02 -32.59
N ASP A 740 -1.87 -20.12 -32.67
CA ASP A 740 -1.52 -20.96 -31.51
C ASP A 740 -0.83 -20.16 -30.39
N ALA A 741 -0.04 -19.14 -30.74
CA ALA A 741 0.63 -18.26 -29.79
C ALA A 741 -0.25 -17.08 -29.31
N LEU A 742 -1.14 -16.57 -30.16
CA LEU A 742 -1.93 -15.36 -29.90
C LEU A 742 -3.21 -15.67 -29.11
N LEU A 743 -3.95 -16.73 -29.49
CA LEU A 743 -5.29 -17.00 -28.96
C LEU A 743 -5.31 -17.22 -27.43
N PRO A 744 -4.37 -17.98 -26.81
CA PRO A 744 -4.34 -18.12 -25.35
C PRO A 744 -4.11 -16.79 -24.61
N GLY A 745 -3.27 -15.91 -25.18
CA GLY A 745 -3.02 -14.56 -24.63
C GLY A 745 -4.22 -13.62 -24.77
N LEU A 746 -5.14 -13.92 -25.69
CA LEU A 746 -6.44 -13.27 -25.83
C LEU A 746 -7.55 -14.03 -25.08
N GLN A 747 -7.26 -15.07 -24.29
CA GLN A 747 -8.26 -15.93 -23.62
C GLN A 747 -9.29 -16.57 -24.59
N LEU A 748 -8.84 -16.91 -25.81
CA LEU A 748 -9.65 -17.61 -26.81
C LEU A 748 -9.14 -19.04 -27.01
N ASP A 749 -10.04 -20.02 -26.99
CA ASP A 749 -9.73 -21.41 -27.36
C ASP A 749 -9.64 -21.60 -28.89
N GLU A 750 -10.44 -20.83 -29.65
CA GLU A 750 -10.43 -20.80 -31.12
C GLU A 750 -10.82 -19.42 -31.65
N LEU A 751 -10.52 -19.14 -32.93
CA LEU A 751 -10.98 -17.90 -33.57
C LEU A 751 -12.52 -17.84 -33.63
N PRO A 752 -13.13 -16.68 -33.36
CA PRO A 752 -14.57 -16.49 -33.54
C PRO A 752 -14.95 -16.58 -35.04
N ALA A 753 -16.25 -16.66 -35.33
CA ALA A 753 -16.72 -16.54 -36.70
C ALA A 753 -16.31 -15.17 -37.30
N SER A 754 -15.78 -15.16 -38.52
CA SER A 754 -15.36 -13.91 -39.16
C SER A 754 -16.52 -12.92 -39.31
N SER A 755 -16.31 -11.68 -38.88
CA SER A 755 -17.24 -10.56 -39.02
C SER A 755 -17.24 -9.99 -40.46
N GLY A 756 -16.24 -10.36 -41.28
CA GLY A 756 -16.24 -10.18 -42.73
C GLY A 756 -14.85 -10.04 -43.33
N GLU A 757 -14.78 -9.95 -44.66
CA GLU A 757 -13.51 -9.75 -45.39
C GLU A 757 -13.39 -8.30 -45.91
N ARG A 758 -12.16 -7.79 -46.02
CA ARG A 758 -11.84 -6.48 -46.59
C ARG A 758 -10.62 -6.54 -47.51
N GLU A 759 -10.82 -6.12 -48.75
CA GLU A 759 -9.77 -5.94 -49.75
C GLU A 759 -9.13 -4.55 -49.63
N THR A 760 -7.81 -4.50 -49.52
CA THR A 760 -7.02 -3.27 -49.59
C THR A 760 -6.11 -3.29 -50.82
N ALA A 761 -5.30 -2.25 -51.04
CA ALA A 761 -4.40 -2.18 -52.20
C ALA A 761 -3.26 -3.22 -52.18
N SER A 762 -3.04 -3.93 -51.07
CA SER A 762 -1.92 -4.87 -50.91
C SER A 762 -2.25 -6.14 -50.12
N PHE A 763 -3.39 -6.18 -49.43
CA PHE A 763 -3.74 -7.24 -48.48
C PHE A 763 -5.24 -7.55 -48.52
N SER A 764 -5.57 -8.85 -48.50
CA SER A 764 -6.91 -9.37 -48.23
C SER A 764 -6.99 -9.65 -46.73
N TRP A 765 -7.83 -8.89 -46.01
CA TRP A 765 -8.00 -9.02 -44.57
C TRP A 765 -9.24 -9.85 -44.25
N THR A 766 -9.09 -10.81 -43.35
CA THR A 766 -10.22 -11.43 -42.65
C THR A 766 -10.37 -10.74 -41.30
N LEU A 767 -11.56 -10.22 -41.03
CA LEU A 767 -11.90 -9.53 -39.79
C LEU A 767 -12.65 -10.47 -38.86
N TYR A 768 -12.40 -10.29 -37.58
CA TYR A 768 -12.96 -11.03 -36.47
C TYR A 768 -13.34 -10.00 -35.40
N GLN A 769 -14.50 -10.20 -34.78
CA GLN A 769 -14.93 -9.40 -33.64
C GLN A 769 -15.45 -10.38 -32.59
N THR A 770 -15.00 -10.23 -31.36
CA THR A 770 -15.48 -11.02 -30.23
C THR A 770 -15.38 -10.19 -28.97
N SER A 771 -16.21 -10.53 -27.99
CA SER A 771 -16.18 -9.95 -26.67
C SER A 771 -15.82 -11.04 -25.67
N ILE A 772 -15.01 -10.70 -24.68
CA ILE A 772 -14.52 -11.64 -23.68
C ILE A 772 -14.75 -11.06 -22.30
N SER A 773 -15.52 -11.77 -21.50
CA SER A 773 -15.87 -11.40 -20.13
C SER A 773 -14.93 -12.13 -19.17
N ALA A 774 -14.02 -11.38 -18.56
CA ALA A 774 -13.14 -11.89 -17.51
C ALA A 774 -13.74 -11.53 -16.13
N PRO A 775 -13.88 -12.50 -15.19
CA PRO A 775 -14.28 -12.19 -13.81
C PRO A 775 -13.40 -11.11 -13.19
N GLY A 776 -13.99 -10.17 -12.46
CA GLY A 776 -13.28 -9.07 -11.80
C GLY A 776 -12.75 -7.97 -12.71
N VAL A 777 -12.60 -8.20 -14.02
CA VAL A 777 -12.04 -7.22 -14.97
C VAL A 777 -13.09 -6.64 -15.92
N GLY A 778 -14.15 -7.39 -16.26
CA GLY A 778 -15.25 -6.94 -17.12
C GLY A 778 -15.20 -7.50 -18.55
N THR A 779 -15.99 -6.93 -19.45
CA THR A 779 -16.12 -7.40 -20.85
C THR A 779 -15.34 -6.51 -21.82
N TYR A 780 -14.38 -7.11 -22.54
CA TYR A 780 -13.51 -6.42 -23.49
C TYR A 780 -13.83 -6.81 -24.93
N VAL A 781 -13.89 -5.83 -25.83
CA VAL A 781 -14.03 -6.06 -27.28
C VAL A 781 -12.68 -6.23 -27.93
N ILE A 782 -12.54 -7.30 -28.72
CA ILE A 782 -11.37 -7.59 -29.54
C ILE A 782 -11.79 -7.55 -31.01
N ASP A 783 -11.43 -6.44 -31.67
CA ASP A 783 -11.44 -6.33 -33.13
C ASP A 783 -10.11 -6.79 -33.70
N LEU A 784 -10.08 -7.99 -34.28
CA LEU A 784 -8.88 -8.61 -34.84
C LEU A 784 -8.95 -8.65 -36.37
N GLY A 785 -7.98 -8.00 -37.02
CA GLY A 785 -7.75 -8.10 -38.46
C GLY A 785 -6.54 -8.97 -38.76
N LEU A 786 -6.72 -10.05 -39.53
CA LEU A 786 -5.63 -10.93 -39.97
C LEU A 786 -5.47 -10.87 -41.49
N SER A 787 -4.22 -10.82 -41.96
CA SER A 787 -3.87 -10.98 -43.37
C SER A 787 -2.55 -11.72 -43.49
N GLU A 788 -2.48 -12.67 -44.42
CA GLU A 788 -1.24 -13.36 -44.80
C GLU A 788 -0.61 -12.66 -46.02
N PHE A 789 0.69 -12.39 -45.97
CA PHE A 789 1.47 -11.93 -47.13
C PHE A 789 2.45 -13.01 -47.59
N LYS A 790 2.87 -12.95 -48.87
CA LYS A 790 3.75 -13.94 -49.53
C LYS A 790 5.09 -13.37 -49.95
#